data_AF-A0A9W8D788-F1
#
_entry.id   AF-A0A9W8D788-F1
#
_cell.length_a   1.000
_cell.length_b   1.000
_cell.length_c   1.000
_cell.angle_alpha   90.00
_cell.angle_beta   90.00
_cell.angle_gamma   90.00
#
_symmetry.space_group_name_H-M   'P 1'
#
loop_
_entity.id
_entity.type
_entity.pdbx_description
1 polymer ?
#
loop_
_entity_poly.entity_id
_entity_poly.type
_entity_poly.pdbx_seq_one_letter_code
_entity_poly.pdbx_strand_id
1 'polypeptide(L)'
;MQHSLFFKALFAIVALGLYNFYSSKWSPPSYSSSWSAGFAERQTASNLTYYVFDGPLEQSVGDTRQHQLIKLPNNMVVLCTSDPNSVDTAASLSVNVGSMADPKEFPGMAHFLEHMLFMGSAKYPAENEYTQYIANNLGEYNAYTANTETTFYFSIAKQAFEGALDRFSRFFIDPLLLANSVDREVNAVDSEYKGNLQSDVFYEEFDAVWRAGMGLKIDLSESQLKIKVTGFNDKLVHLLTNVLHKIQTFTVEQNVYDSIMTEIKQALENVKFKQPIRQLVGEKSDQLNMVPFVPTSSLEQLLDQVTIDGVQKHIETVFSAAYFKMLMVGNFEQTEAVDAAQQVSQMLKSQPLPTFSHVPSRIVNIEPGHYIYRHMGKDTNMLNNAVVATFYCGMVTNPKDRTTMTLLSQIAKDQFFDQLRTKEQLGYIVGASTNSFSSGKITLNMMVQGESNPTYLLQRIDRFVHEFRQTLAEFDTVKFDALVESIAGKANEKVTSVDAEANRMWIPIDKGTYDFALLADEVESLQKVRLDDVLDMWDRYINPETAVAYTRVDGQMWAAKTGYPSASDMATWPENILALAGCLESETHMPVDLSDLSRFVHTAVTQSNTDTIASLARLYPIANSTQVLNESAPGWSKIKNALDMAMYPRASHMLPDSVTNFAHIGMYQTVEGKWVITNVDKFKATQALFGLAVPVTKLIPNTTAF
;
A
#
# COMPACT_ATOMS: atom_id res chain seq x y z
N MET A 1 -3.06 38.31 24.52
CA MET A 1 -2.57 36.95 24.20
C MET A 1 -3.78 36.03 23.98
N GLN A 2 -4.54 36.24 22.89
CA GLN A 2 -5.77 35.47 22.58
C GLN A 2 -6.01 35.31 21.06
N HIS A 3 -4.97 35.50 20.24
CA HIS A 3 -5.13 35.60 18.76
C HIS A 3 -4.12 34.79 17.95
N SER A 4 -3.14 34.11 18.56
CA SER A 4 -1.96 33.51 17.88
C SER A 4 -1.96 31.96 17.86
N LEU A 5 -3.06 31.30 18.26
CA LEU A 5 -3.14 29.82 18.34
C LEU A 5 -3.91 29.19 17.15
N PHE A 6 -5.09 29.71 16.79
CA PHE A 6 -5.68 29.46 15.46
C PHE A 6 -4.69 29.74 14.31
N PHE A 7 -3.66 30.56 14.57
CA PHE A 7 -2.65 30.96 13.59
C PHE A 7 -1.75 29.84 13.11
N LYS A 8 -1.64 28.74 13.86
CA LYS A 8 -0.98 27.54 13.34
C LYS A 8 -1.92 26.70 12.50
N ALA A 9 -3.22 26.62 12.75
CA ALA A 9 -4.13 25.76 11.97
C ALA A 9 -4.12 26.06 10.45
N LEU A 10 -4.16 27.34 10.03
CA LEU A 10 -4.17 27.67 8.60
C LEU A 10 -2.81 27.47 7.92
N PHE A 11 -1.71 27.76 8.61
CA PHE A 11 -0.36 27.60 8.06
C PHE A 11 0.15 26.14 8.17
N ALA A 12 -0.38 25.37 9.12
CA ALA A 12 -0.04 23.98 9.34
C ALA A 12 -0.69 23.00 8.36
N ILE A 13 -1.69 23.47 7.60
CA ILE A 13 -2.17 22.84 6.35
C ILE A 13 -1.04 22.82 5.29
N VAL A 14 0.02 23.61 5.48
CA VAL A 14 1.30 23.52 4.74
C VAL A 14 2.38 22.80 5.56
N ALA A 15 2.51 23.04 6.88
CA ALA A 15 3.22 22.14 7.83
C ALA A 15 2.95 22.43 9.34
N LEU A 16 2.15 21.59 10.01
CA LEU A 16 2.41 20.89 11.29
C LEU A 16 3.74 21.29 12.04
N GLY A 17 3.92 21.62 13.36
CA GLY A 17 3.19 21.40 14.67
C GLY A 17 3.75 22.18 15.93
N LEU A 18 4.07 21.71 17.17
CA LEU A 18 4.21 20.46 18.03
C LEU A 18 3.72 20.72 19.49
N TYR A 19 3.60 19.70 20.35
CA TYR A 19 3.49 19.73 21.84
C TYR A 19 4.21 20.90 22.54
N ASN A 20 3.65 21.31 23.68
CA ASN A 20 4.41 21.10 24.91
C ASN A 20 3.56 20.97 26.19
N PHE A 21 4.23 20.48 27.24
CA PHE A 21 3.66 20.08 28.51
C PHE A 21 2.85 21.16 29.23
N TYR A 22 1.78 20.74 29.91
CA TYR A 22 1.41 21.31 31.21
C TYR A 22 1.36 20.26 32.31
N SER A 23 2.24 20.41 33.31
CA SER A 23 2.21 19.56 34.49
C SER A 23 1.16 20.05 35.49
N SER A 24 0.19 19.19 35.82
CA SER A 24 -0.68 19.37 36.99
C SER A 24 -0.65 18.09 37.83
N LYS A 25 -0.61 18.25 39.16
CA LYS A 25 -0.49 17.12 40.09
C LYS A 25 -1.84 16.46 40.32
N TRP A 26 -2.31 15.68 39.34
CA TRP A 26 -3.42 14.77 39.59
C TRP A 26 -2.94 13.59 40.43
N SER A 27 -3.43 13.49 41.66
CA SER A 27 -3.28 12.27 42.47
C SER A 27 -4.39 11.32 42.05
N PRO A 28 -4.09 10.10 41.57
CA PRO A 28 -5.13 9.17 41.17
C PRO A 28 -6.01 8.82 42.38
N PRO A 29 -7.35 8.76 42.23
CA PRO A 29 -8.20 8.24 43.28
C PRO A 29 -7.81 6.80 43.56
N SER A 30 -7.61 6.46 44.84
CA SER A 30 -7.29 5.10 45.26
C SER A 30 -8.51 4.20 45.08
N TYR A 31 -8.65 3.61 43.89
CA TYR A 31 -9.63 2.57 43.60
C TYR A 31 -9.46 1.43 44.61
N SER A 32 -10.41 1.34 45.55
CA SER A 32 -10.40 0.30 46.57
C SER A 32 -10.52 -1.07 45.92
N SER A 33 -9.79 -2.06 46.45
CA SER A 33 -9.72 -3.44 45.94
C SER A 33 -10.98 -4.27 46.25
N SER A 34 -12.17 -3.72 45.99
CA SER A 34 -13.48 -4.26 46.35
C SER A 34 -14.23 -4.97 45.22
N TRP A 35 -13.58 -5.20 44.07
CA TRP A 35 -14.09 -5.99 42.91
C TRP A 35 -14.16 -7.51 43.15
N SER A 36 -14.21 -7.94 44.42
CA SER A 36 -14.42 -9.34 44.82
C SER A 36 -15.89 -9.69 45.08
N ALA A 37 -16.79 -8.70 45.07
CA ALA A 37 -18.23 -8.90 45.04
C ALA A 37 -18.75 -8.87 43.60
N GLY A 38 -19.69 -9.77 43.27
CA GLY A 38 -20.42 -9.77 41.99
C GLY A 38 -19.85 -10.65 40.87
N PHE A 39 -18.95 -11.60 41.17
CA PHE A 39 -18.41 -12.56 40.19
C PHE A 39 -18.64 -14.00 40.65
N ALA A 40 -19.45 -14.77 39.93
CA ALA A 40 -19.82 -16.14 40.24
C ALA A 40 -19.05 -17.16 39.39
N GLU A 41 -18.48 -18.21 40.01
CA GLU A 41 -17.67 -19.23 39.31
C GLU A 41 -18.49 -20.01 38.26
N ARG A 42 -17.83 -20.33 37.14
CA ARG A 42 -18.29 -21.19 36.05
C ARG A 42 -17.13 -22.03 35.52
N GLN A 43 -17.43 -23.07 34.76
CA GLN A 43 -16.44 -23.87 34.05
C GLN A 43 -16.84 -24.00 32.58
N THR A 44 -15.85 -24.00 31.69
CA THR A 44 -16.07 -24.30 30.26
C THR A 44 -16.38 -25.78 30.06
N ALA A 45 -16.83 -26.16 28.85
CA ALA A 45 -16.93 -27.58 28.45
C ALA A 45 -15.57 -28.32 28.45
N SER A 46 -14.45 -27.58 28.57
CA SER A 46 -13.08 -28.09 28.73
C SER A 46 -12.58 -28.03 30.19
N ASN A 47 -13.48 -27.85 31.17
CA ASN A 47 -13.20 -27.75 32.61
C ASN A 47 -12.24 -26.60 33.01
N LEU A 48 -12.15 -25.53 32.21
CA LEU A 48 -11.41 -24.32 32.58
C LEU A 48 -12.30 -23.43 33.46
N THR A 49 -11.85 -23.15 34.69
CA THR A 49 -12.54 -22.22 35.60
C THR A 49 -12.45 -20.78 35.10
N TYR A 50 -13.58 -20.08 35.13
CA TYR A 50 -13.70 -18.63 34.95
C TYR A 50 -14.81 -18.10 35.85
N TYR A 51 -14.90 -16.78 36.01
CA TYR A 51 -15.93 -16.14 36.84
C TYR A 51 -16.77 -15.20 35.97
N VAL A 52 -18.08 -15.21 36.19
CA VAL A 52 -19.06 -14.45 35.41
C VAL A 52 -19.65 -13.34 36.27
N PHE A 53 -19.68 -12.10 35.76
CA PHE A 53 -20.31 -10.99 36.47
C PHE A 53 -21.83 -11.24 36.59
N ASP A 54 -22.37 -11.12 37.81
CA ASP A 54 -23.79 -11.36 38.11
C ASP A 54 -24.61 -10.08 38.35
N GLY A 55 -23.95 -8.92 38.40
CA GLY A 55 -24.60 -7.61 38.43
C GLY A 55 -25.12 -7.16 37.06
N PRO A 56 -25.96 -6.11 37.03
CA PRO A 56 -26.44 -5.52 35.78
C PRO A 56 -25.27 -4.87 35.02
N LEU A 57 -25.21 -5.11 33.70
CA LEU A 57 -24.38 -4.34 32.79
C LEU A 57 -25.23 -3.20 32.22
N GLU A 58 -24.79 -1.96 32.37
CA GLU A 58 -25.47 -0.81 31.76
C GLU A 58 -25.18 -0.77 30.25
N GLN A 59 -26.23 -0.65 29.45
CA GLN A 59 -26.21 -0.74 27.99
C GLN A 59 -27.09 0.35 27.39
N SER A 60 -26.70 0.91 26.24
CA SER A 60 -27.49 1.92 25.54
C SER A 60 -28.80 1.32 25.02
N VAL A 61 -29.90 2.08 25.10
CA VAL A 61 -31.24 1.66 24.64
C VAL A 61 -31.26 1.30 23.14
N GLY A 62 -30.34 1.86 22.34
CA GLY A 62 -30.18 1.53 20.93
C GLY A 62 -29.21 0.38 20.62
N ASP A 63 -28.53 -0.19 21.62
CA ASP A 63 -27.58 -1.27 21.43
C ASP A 63 -28.29 -2.63 21.54
N THR A 64 -28.19 -3.44 20.49
CA THR A 64 -28.88 -4.74 20.38
C THR A 64 -27.97 -5.94 20.62
N ARG A 65 -26.69 -5.70 20.92
CA ARG A 65 -25.67 -6.74 21.13
C ARG A 65 -25.83 -7.39 22.50
N GLN A 66 -25.32 -8.61 22.64
CA GLN A 66 -25.31 -9.33 23.91
C GLN A 66 -23.93 -9.22 24.56
N HIS A 67 -23.87 -8.67 25.78
CA HIS A 67 -22.63 -8.49 26.53
C HIS A 67 -22.57 -9.40 27.76
N GLN A 68 -21.39 -9.94 28.04
CA GLN A 68 -21.09 -10.67 29.27
C GLN A 68 -19.69 -10.30 29.75
N LEU A 69 -19.62 -9.64 30.91
CA LEU A 69 -18.36 -9.41 31.61
C LEU A 69 -17.95 -10.69 32.34
N ILE A 70 -16.70 -11.12 32.14
CA ILE A 70 -16.08 -12.27 32.81
C ILE A 70 -14.71 -11.90 33.39
N LYS A 71 -14.21 -12.76 34.28
CA LYS A 71 -12.87 -12.68 34.86
C LYS A 71 -12.20 -14.06 34.83
N LEU A 72 -10.93 -14.10 34.45
CA LEU A 72 -10.14 -15.34 34.36
C LEU A 72 -9.30 -15.56 35.64
N PRO A 73 -8.75 -16.78 35.88
CA PRO A 73 -7.95 -17.08 37.08
C PRO A 73 -6.68 -16.24 37.26
N ASN A 74 -6.12 -15.70 36.18
CA ASN A 74 -5.01 -14.74 36.22
C ASN A 74 -5.45 -13.29 36.56
N ASN A 75 -6.71 -13.10 36.95
CA ASN A 75 -7.40 -11.84 37.18
C ASN A 75 -7.70 -10.97 35.93
N MET A 76 -7.40 -11.44 34.71
CA MET A 76 -7.77 -10.72 33.49
C MET A 76 -9.30 -10.60 33.38
N VAL A 77 -9.79 -9.37 33.24
CA VAL A 77 -11.22 -9.07 33.03
C VAL A 77 -11.45 -8.95 31.53
N VAL A 78 -12.54 -9.55 31.03
CA VAL A 78 -12.86 -9.60 29.59
C VAL A 78 -14.34 -9.28 29.39
N LEU A 79 -14.65 -8.36 28.47
CA LEU A 79 -16.02 -8.10 28.02
C LEU A 79 -16.29 -8.92 26.76
N CYS A 80 -16.91 -10.09 26.92
CA CYS A 80 -17.39 -10.88 25.79
C CYS A 80 -18.60 -10.19 25.17
N THR A 81 -18.59 -9.99 23.85
CA THR A 81 -19.69 -9.37 23.09
C THR A 81 -20.11 -10.29 21.94
N SER A 82 -21.41 -10.49 21.76
CA SER A 82 -21.97 -11.22 20.63
C SER A 82 -22.89 -10.32 19.81
N ASP A 83 -22.54 -10.17 18.53
CA ASP A 83 -23.43 -9.64 17.49
C ASP A 83 -23.55 -10.72 16.39
N PRO A 84 -24.70 -11.41 16.28
CA PRO A 84 -24.93 -12.40 15.24
C PRO A 84 -24.95 -11.85 13.81
N ASN A 85 -25.04 -10.53 13.63
CA ASN A 85 -25.13 -9.85 12.33
C ASN A 85 -23.77 -9.31 11.85
N SER A 86 -22.74 -9.31 12.71
CA SER A 86 -21.40 -8.85 12.32
C SER A 86 -20.69 -9.91 11.48
N VAL A 87 -20.16 -9.51 10.32
CA VAL A 87 -19.39 -10.38 9.43
C VAL A 87 -17.92 -10.47 9.84
N ASP A 88 -17.39 -9.36 10.37
CA ASP A 88 -16.10 -9.32 11.04
C ASP A 88 -16.19 -9.67 12.52
N THR A 89 -15.05 -10.03 13.08
CA THR A 89 -14.84 -10.36 14.49
C THR A 89 -13.60 -9.62 14.97
N ALA A 90 -13.63 -9.10 16.19
CA ALA A 90 -12.58 -8.24 16.71
C ALA A 90 -12.13 -8.64 18.12
N ALA A 91 -10.88 -8.35 18.43
CA ALA A 91 -10.33 -8.47 19.77
C ALA A 91 -9.44 -7.26 20.10
N SER A 92 -9.34 -6.95 21.38
CA SER A 92 -8.42 -5.94 21.90
C SER A 92 -7.89 -6.36 23.27
N LEU A 93 -6.67 -5.93 23.59
CA LEU A 93 -6.07 -6.07 24.91
C LEU A 93 -5.36 -4.77 25.26
N SER A 94 -5.80 -4.15 26.36
CA SER A 94 -5.11 -3.01 26.99
C SER A 94 -4.26 -3.51 28.16
N VAL A 95 -3.00 -3.12 28.17
CA VAL A 95 -2.09 -3.28 29.30
C VAL A 95 -2.08 -1.97 30.06
N ASN A 96 -2.37 -1.98 31.37
CA ASN A 96 -2.39 -0.79 32.23
C ASN A 96 -0.96 -0.34 32.62
N VAL A 97 -0.12 -0.14 31.59
CA VAL A 97 1.23 0.41 31.60
C VAL A 97 1.36 1.24 30.32
N GLY A 98 1.81 2.48 30.43
CA GLY A 98 2.03 3.41 29.32
C GLY A 98 3.23 4.31 29.59
N SER A 99 3.39 5.41 28.84
CA SER A 99 4.61 6.23 28.87
C SER A 99 4.97 6.85 30.23
N MET A 100 4.03 7.00 31.18
CA MET A 100 4.34 7.42 32.55
C MET A 100 5.13 6.35 33.36
N ALA A 101 5.24 5.13 32.85
CA ALA A 101 6.06 4.06 33.42
C ALA A 101 7.45 3.94 32.76
N ASP A 102 7.77 4.77 31.76
CA ASP A 102 9.07 4.75 31.08
C ASP A 102 10.23 5.01 32.07
N PRO A 103 11.39 4.34 31.91
CA PRO A 103 12.60 4.73 32.61
C PRO A 103 12.97 6.17 32.29
N LYS A 104 13.48 6.93 33.27
CA LYS A 104 13.86 8.34 33.07
C LYS A 104 15.01 8.50 32.08
N GLU A 105 15.79 7.45 31.93
CA GLU A 105 16.91 7.28 31.03
C GLU A 105 16.45 6.95 29.60
N PHE A 106 15.21 6.48 29.41
CA PHE A 106 14.65 6.00 28.15
C PHE A 106 13.16 6.39 27.96
N PRO A 107 12.83 7.69 27.83
CA PRO A 107 11.48 8.13 27.49
C PRO A 107 11.06 7.60 26.11
N GLY A 108 9.80 7.20 25.97
CA GLY A 108 9.24 6.56 24.77
C GLY A 108 9.37 5.03 24.76
N MET A 109 9.87 4.40 25.84
CA MET A 109 10.12 2.96 25.88
C MET A 109 8.85 2.11 25.74
N ALA A 110 7.72 2.50 26.35
CA ALA A 110 6.44 1.81 26.19
C ALA A 110 5.95 1.83 24.73
N HIS A 111 6.03 2.99 24.07
CA HIS A 111 5.63 3.16 22.67
C HIS A 111 6.57 2.43 21.70
N PHE A 112 7.87 2.46 21.97
CA PHE A 112 8.83 1.67 21.21
C PHE A 112 8.63 0.16 21.40
N LEU A 113 8.26 -0.30 22.60
CA LEU A 113 7.92 -1.70 22.85
C LEU A 113 6.67 -2.11 22.06
N GLU A 114 5.64 -1.25 21.97
CA GLU A 114 4.42 -1.48 21.18
C GLU A 114 4.74 -1.84 19.73
N HIS A 115 5.53 -0.99 19.04
CA HIS A 115 6.05 -1.28 17.68
C HIS A 115 6.73 -2.65 17.62
N MET A 116 7.61 -2.92 18.58
CA MET A 116 8.43 -4.14 18.61
C MET A 116 7.62 -5.42 18.90
N LEU A 117 6.43 -5.35 19.52
CA LEU A 117 5.59 -6.54 19.73
C LEU A 117 5.00 -7.09 18.42
N PHE A 118 4.80 -6.25 17.41
CA PHE A 118 4.39 -6.71 16.08
C PHE A 118 5.49 -7.50 15.36
N MET A 119 6.76 -7.30 15.72
CA MET A 119 7.96 -7.78 15.00
C MET A 119 8.36 -9.23 15.32
N GLY A 120 7.37 -10.11 15.45
CA GLY A 120 7.56 -11.57 15.59
C GLY A 120 7.75 -12.09 17.02
N SER A 121 7.51 -13.39 17.18
CA SER A 121 7.46 -14.11 18.46
C SER A 121 8.06 -15.50 18.36
N ALA A 122 8.32 -16.18 19.49
CA ALA A 122 8.95 -17.50 19.49
C ALA A 122 8.11 -18.58 18.77
N LYS A 123 6.77 -18.44 18.75
CA LYS A 123 5.88 -19.29 17.95
C LYS A 123 5.78 -18.85 16.48
N TYR A 124 5.86 -17.54 16.23
CA TYR A 124 5.69 -16.92 14.92
C TYR A 124 6.86 -15.98 14.61
N PRO A 125 8.03 -16.52 14.21
CA PRO A 125 9.30 -15.79 14.26
C PRO A 125 9.57 -14.86 13.07
N ALA A 126 8.75 -14.90 12.01
CA ALA A 126 8.86 -13.94 10.92
C ALA A 126 8.25 -12.60 11.34
N GLU A 127 9.02 -11.52 11.24
CA GLU A 127 8.67 -10.16 11.70
C GLU A 127 7.30 -9.65 11.21
N ASN A 128 6.83 -10.13 10.06
CA ASN A 128 5.56 -9.73 9.45
C ASN A 128 4.52 -10.86 9.36
N GLU A 129 4.66 -11.95 10.11
CA GLU A 129 3.69 -13.08 10.14
C GLU A 129 2.29 -12.62 10.60
N TYR A 130 2.22 -11.80 11.65
CA TYR A 130 0.95 -11.26 12.14
C TYR A 130 0.29 -10.34 11.11
N THR A 131 1.05 -9.40 10.57
CA THR A 131 0.53 -8.35 9.68
C THR A 131 0.07 -8.92 8.34
N GLN A 132 0.76 -9.94 7.81
CA GLN A 132 0.27 -10.79 6.73
C GLN A 132 -1.04 -11.48 7.10
N TYR A 133 -1.08 -12.23 8.21
CA TYR A 133 -2.24 -13.06 8.53
C TYR A 133 -3.52 -12.24 8.64
N ILE A 134 -3.46 -11.05 9.26
CA ILE A 134 -4.57 -10.11 9.30
C ILE A 134 -4.95 -9.65 7.87
N ALA A 135 -3.99 -9.16 7.09
CA ALA A 135 -4.24 -8.60 5.75
C ALA A 135 -4.67 -9.64 4.69
N ASN A 136 -4.33 -10.92 4.86
CA ASN A 136 -4.73 -12.02 3.96
C ASN A 136 -6.14 -12.52 4.26
N ASN A 137 -6.63 -12.32 5.48
CA ASN A 137 -7.99 -12.66 5.91
C ASN A 137 -8.90 -11.42 5.99
N LEU A 138 -8.60 -10.40 5.17
CA LEU A 138 -9.38 -9.16 5.00
C LEU A 138 -9.65 -8.38 6.31
N GLY A 139 -8.75 -8.49 7.28
CA GLY A 139 -8.80 -7.80 8.55
C GLY A 139 -7.95 -6.53 8.61
N GLU A 140 -8.10 -5.79 9.71
CA GLU A 140 -7.30 -4.60 10.05
C GLU A 140 -6.71 -4.77 11.46
N TYR A 141 -5.60 -4.10 11.75
CA TYR A 141 -4.97 -4.10 13.08
C TYR A 141 -4.33 -2.74 13.37
N ASN A 142 -4.22 -2.39 14.65
CA ASN A 142 -3.41 -1.28 15.11
C ASN A 142 -3.12 -1.38 16.62
N ALA A 143 -2.39 -0.42 17.17
CA ALA A 143 -2.26 -0.21 18.61
C ALA A 143 -2.16 1.29 18.96
N TYR A 144 -2.01 1.63 20.23
CA TYR A 144 -1.53 2.94 20.70
C TYR A 144 -0.97 2.86 22.15
N THR A 145 -0.02 3.73 22.46
CA THR A 145 0.51 3.97 23.82
C THR A 145 0.01 5.32 24.32
N ALA A 146 -0.78 5.29 25.39
CA ALA A 146 -1.16 6.47 26.15
C ALA A 146 -0.26 6.65 27.39
N ASN A 147 -0.58 7.64 28.22
CA ASN A 147 0.15 7.93 29.46
C ASN A 147 0.18 6.74 30.44
N THR A 148 -0.93 6.00 30.58
CA THR A 148 -1.10 4.94 31.59
C THR A 148 -1.45 3.57 31.02
N GLU A 149 -1.68 3.47 29.72
CA GLU A 149 -2.04 2.21 29.06
C GLU A 149 -1.38 2.07 27.69
N THR A 150 -1.26 0.83 27.22
CA THR A 150 -0.88 0.48 25.85
C THR A 150 -1.87 -0.55 25.33
N THR A 151 -2.58 -0.24 24.24
CA THR A 151 -3.75 -0.98 23.78
C THR A 151 -3.55 -1.48 22.36
N PHE A 152 -3.62 -2.80 22.18
CA PHE A 152 -3.51 -3.46 20.87
C PHE A 152 -4.88 -3.97 20.43
N TYR A 153 -5.17 -4.00 19.12
CA TYR A 153 -6.44 -4.49 18.59
C TYR A 153 -6.37 -4.98 17.14
N PHE A 154 -7.34 -5.81 16.76
CA PHE A 154 -7.61 -6.21 15.37
C PHE A 154 -9.09 -6.48 15.10
N SER A 155 -9.49 -6.35 13.84
CA SER A 155 -10.69 -6.92 13.23
C SER A 155 -10.28 -7.93 12.14
N ILE A 156 -11.09 -8.96 11.91
CA ILE A 156 -10.82 -10.01 10.91
C ILE A 156 -12.10 -10.80 10.58
N ALA A 157 -12.15 -11.39 9.38
CA ALA A 157 -13.21 -12.32 9.00
C ALA A 157 -13.34 -13.48 10.01
N LYS A 158 -14.59 -13.79 10.39
CA LYS A 158 -14.94 -14.71 11.49
C LYS A 158 -14.24 -16.07 11.48
N GLN A 159 -14.01 -16.65 10.30
CA GLN A 159 -13.37 -17.96 10.12
C GLN A 159 -11.88 -17.95 10.51
N ALA A 160 -11.23 -16.79 10.44
CA ALA A 160 -9.80 -16.63 10.71
C ALA A 160 -9.48 -16.17 12.14
N PHE A 161 -10.52 -15.83 12.94
CA PHE A 161 -10.40 -15.20 14.25
C PHE A 161 -9.48 -15.94 15.22
N GLU A 162 -9.62 -17.27 15.37
CA GLU A 162 -8.79 -18.04 16.30
C GLU A 162 -7.30 -17.99 15.94
N GLY A 163 -6.98 -18.03 14.65
CA GLY A 163 -5.59 -17.94 14.16
C GLY A 163 -5.00 -16.53 14.25
N ALA A 164 -5.83 -15.48 14.28
CA ALA A 164 -5.38 -14.13 14.61
C ALA A 164 -5.16 -13.97 16.11
N LEU A 165 -6.11 -14.46 16.93
CA LEU A 165 -6.07 -14.36 18.38
C LEU A 165 -4.88 -15.13 18.98
N ASP A 166 -4.53 -16.30 18.45
CA ASP A 166 -3.33 -17.04 18.88
C ASP A 166 -2.03 -16.33 18.48
N ARG A 167 -1.94 -15.70 17.29
CA ARG A 167 -0.79 -14.85 16.92
C ARG A 167 -0.69 -13.61 17.82
N PHE A 168 -1.80 -12.88 17.97
CA PHE A 168 -1.94 -11.72 18.85
C PHE A 168 -1.55 -12.03 20.30
N SER A 169 -1.92 -13.21 20.82
CA SER A 169 -1.57 -13.62 22.18
C SER A 169 -0.06 -13.66 22.43
N ARG A 170 0.75 -13.91 21.39
CA ARG A 170 2.21 -14.08 21.52
C ARG A 170 2.96 -12.80 21.83
N PHE A 171 2.39 -11.64 21.47
CA PHE A 171 2.90 -10.32 21.84
C PHE A 171 3.13 -10.23 23.36
N PHE A 172 2.25 -10.89 24.14
CA PHE A 172 2.22 -10.86 25.60
C PHE A 172 2.83 -12.10 26.27
N ILE A 173 3.46 -13.00 25.49
CA ILE A 173 4.00 -14.29 25.96
C ILE A 173 5.47 -14.45 25.60
N ASP A 174 5.83 -14.29 24.32
CA ASP A 174 7.14 -14.66 23.79
C ASP A 174 7.63 -13.80 22.60
N PRO A 175 7.54 -12.45 22.64
CA PRO A 175 8.05 -11.57 21.58
C PRO A 175 9.58 -11.67 21.42
N LEU A 176 10.09 -11.55 20.19
CA LEU A 176 11.52 -11.78 19.89
C LEU A 176 12.43 -10.56 20.11
N LEU A 177 11.91 -9.34 19.96
CA LEU A 177 12.65 -8.08 20.13
C LEU A 177 14.01 -8.04 19.38
N LEU A 178 14.03 -8.51 18.12
CA LEU A 178 15.26 -8.70 17.34
C LEU A 178 16.01 -7.38 17.10
N ALA A 179 17.35 -7.39 17.26
CA ALA A 179 18.18 -6.19 17.15
C ALA A 179 18.09 -5.49 15.76
N ASN A 180 17.99 -6.26 14.67
CA ASN A 180 17.80 -5.73 13.33
C ASN A 180 16.40 -5.12 13.09
N SER A 181 15.42 -5.41 13.96
CA SER A 181 14.14 -4.70 14.01
C SER A 181 14.25 -3.45 14.90
N VAL A 182 14.95 -3.54 16.04
CA VAL A 182 15.21 -2.39 16.93
C VAL A 182 15.79 -1.20 16.17
N ASP A 183 16.87 -1.39 15.42
CA ASP A 183 17.53 -0.31 14.67
C ASP A 183 16.61 0.35 13.63
N ARG A 184 15.60 -0.37 13.10
CA ARG A 184 14.62 0.18 12.14
C ARG A 184 13.46 0.87 12.83
N GLU A 185 12.88 0.24 13.86
CA GLU A 185 11.71 0.79 14.54
C GLU A 185 12.06 2.00 15.43
N VAL A 186 13.32 2.13 15.90
CA VAL A 186 13.79 3.39 16.50
C VAL A 186 13.71 4.53 15.47
N ASN A 187 14.05 4.29 14.20
CA ASN A 187 13.90 5.28 13.14
C ASN A 187 12.43 5.50 12.72
N ALA A 188 11.55 4.51 12.91
CA ALA A 188 10.12 4.66 12.71
C ALA A 188 9.48 5.53 13.80
N VAL A 189 9.78 5.26 15.08
CA VAL A 189 9.30 6.03 16.24
C VAL A 189 9.93 7.43 16.27
N ASP A 190 11.20 7.61 15.85
CA ASP A 190 11.77 8.94 15.62
C ASP A 190 11.08 9.67 14.46
N SER A 191 10.72 8.97 13.38
CA SER A 191 9.93 9.53 12.27
C SER A 191 8.52 9.90 12.69
N GLU A 192 7.91 9.18 13.63
CA GLU A 192 6.58 9.51 14.17
C GLU A 192 6.65 10.60 15.23
N TYR A 193 7.66 10.61 16.12
CA TYR A 193 7.95 11.77 16.96
C TYR A 193 8.16 13.02 16.10
N LYS A 194 8.83 12.89 14.96
CA LYS A 194 8.97 13.93 13.91
C LYS A 194 7.67 14.24 13.15
N GLY A 195 6.76 13.27 13.01
CA GLY A 195 5.42 13.38 12.40
C GLY A 195 4.33 13.88 13.36
N ASN A 196 4.61 13.88 14.67
CA ASN A 196 3.88 14.56 15.73
C ASN A 196 4.56 15.90 16.08
N LEU A 197 5.72 16.22 15.50
CA LEU A 197 6.52 17.44 15.73
C LEU A 197 6.10 18.72 15.01
N GLN A 198 5.00 18.91 14.30
CA GLN A 198 3.98 18.08 13.64
C GLN A 198 2.56 17.76 14.19
N SER A 199 2.17 18.11 15.42
CA SER A 199 0.74 18.06 15.85
C SER A 199 0.31 19.16 16.82
N ASP A 200 0.76 19.16 18.06
CA ASP A 200 -0.15 19.46 19.17
C ASP A 200 -0.45 20.94 19.44
N VAL A 201 0.11 21.89 18.68
CA VAL A 201 -0.41 23.27 18.73
C VAL A 201 -1.81 23.38 18.12
N PHE A 202 -2.30 22.32 17.47
CA PHE A 202 -3.73 22.14 17.22
C PHE A 202 -4.53 21.90 18.52
N TYR A 203 -4.02 21.12 19.49
CA TYR A 203 -4.88 20.53 20.51
C TYR A 203 -5.46 21.56 21.49
N GLU A 204 -4.77 22.60 21.93
CA GLU A 204 -5.32 23.49 22.98
C GLU A 204 -6.61 24.25 22.58
N GLU A 205 -6.75 24.70 21.32
CA GLU A 205 -8.00 25.30 20.83
C GLU A 205 -9.03 24.23 20.40
N PHE A 206 -8.59 23.11 19.81
CA PHE A 206 -9.52 22.05 19.37
C PHE A 206 -10.03 21.14 20.50
N ASP A 207 -9.37 21.09 21.66
CA ASP A 207 -9.83 20.45 22.90
C ASP A 207 -11.16 21.08 23.38
N ALA A 208 -11.41 22.37 23.12
CA ALA A 208 -12.74 22.97 23.35
C ALA A 208 -13.82 22.44 22.40
N VAL A 209 -13.48 22.18 21.13
CA VAL A 209 -14.38 21.63 20.11
C VAL A 209 -14.65 20.15 20.38
N TRP A 210 -13.61 19.39 20.72
CA TRP A 210 -13.65 17.96 21.01
C TRP A 210 -14.44 17.66 22.29
N ARG A 211 -14.23 18.41 23.38
CA ARG A 211 -15.05 18.32 24.60
C ARG A 211 -16.52 18.68 24.39
N ALA A 212 -16.84 19.44 23.34
CA ALA A 212 -18.23 19.71 22.95
C ALA A 212 -18.85 18.62 22.06
N GLY A 213 -18.15 17.49 21.86
CA GLY A 213 -18.61 16.40 21.00
C GLY A 213 -18.58 16.74 19.50
N MET A 214 -17.70 17.66 19.10
CA MET A 214 -17.49 18.06 17.71
C MET A 214 -16.05 17.76 17.25
N GLY A 215 -15.87 17.63 15.95
CA GLY A 215 -14.56 17.50 15.32
C GLY A 215 -14.38 18.51 14.19
N LEU A 216 -13.13 18.88 13.93
CA LEU A 216 -12.69 19.53 12.71
C LEU A 216 -11.48 18.78 12.16
N LYS A 217 -11.48 18.52 10.86
CA LYS A 217 -10.31 18.07 10.09
C LYS A 217 -10.17 18.96 8.86
N ILE A 218 -8.94 19.36 8.56
CA ILE A 218 -8.63 20.07 7.32
C ILE A 218 -7.50 19.33 6.62
N ASP A 219 -7.76 18.87 5.41
CA ASP A 219 -6.82 18.12 4.57
C ASP A 219 -6.46 18.94 3.32
N LEU A 220 -5.18 18.94 2.95
CA LEU A 220 -4.72 19.44 1.65
C LEU A 220 -4.40 18.28 0.71
N SER A 221 -4.57 18.51 -0.59
CA SER A 221 -4.19 17.60 -1.67
C SER A 221 -3.75 18.41 -2.89
N GLU A 222 -3.12 17.76 -3.88
CA GLU A 222 -2.56 18.37 -5.10
C GLU A 222 -3.47 19.37 -5.83
N SER A 223 -4.80 19.29 -5.63
CA SER A 223 -5.80 20.14 -6.30
C SER A 223 -6.93 20.63 -5.40
N GLN A 224 -6.95 20.32 -4.09
CA GLN A 224 -8.09 20.64 -3.22
C GLN A 224 -7.69 20.90 -1.76
N LEU A 225 -8.34 21.90 -1.16
CA LEU A 225 -8.48 22.09 0.28
C LEU A 225 -9.82 21.47 0.73
N LYS A 226 -9.78 20.49 1.63
CA LYS A 226 -10.96 19.79 2.15
C LYS A 226 -11.16 20.14 3.63
N ILE A 227 -12.32 20.66 3.99
CA ILE A 227 -12.68 21.00 5.38
C ILE A 227 -13.86 20.12 5.80
N LYS A 228 -13.66 19.29 6.82
CA LYS A 228 -14.65 18.35 7.36
C LYS A 228 -14.95 18.72 8.82
N VAL A 229 -16.20 19.02 9.12
CA VAL A 229 -16.71 19.14 10.51
C VAL A 229 -17.56 17.92 10.86
N THR A 230 -17.49 17.48 12.11
CA THR A 230 -18.30 16.37 12.65
C THR A 230 -18.88 16.73 14.02
N GLY A 231 -19.89 15.99 14.49
CA GLY A 231 -20.52 16.19 15.80
C GLY A 231 -22.00 16.54 15.73
N PHE A 232 -22.54 17.12 16.81
CA PHE A 232 -23.95 17.46 16.94
C PHE A 232 -24.40 18.56 15.96
N ASN A 233 -25.49 18.32 15.24
CA ASN A 233 -26.02 19.19 14.17
C ASN A 233 -26.29 20.63 14.63
N ASP A 234 -26.81 20.82 15.85
CA ASP A 234 -27.13 22.11 16.49
C ASP A 234 -25.99 23.16 16.47
N LYS A 235 -24.71 22.74 16.40
CA LYS A 235 -23.56 23.66 16.36
C LYS A 235 -22.61 23.40 15.17
N LEU A 236 -22.87 22.38 14.36
CA LEU A 236 -22.02 21.98 13.24
C LEU A 236 -21.85 23.09 12.18
N VAL A 237 -22.95 23.74 11.79
CA VAL A 237 -22.94 24.84 10.81
C VAL A 237 -22.20 26.06 11.37
N HIS A 238 -22.44 26.40 12.64
CA HIS A 238 -21.74 27.49 13.31
C HIS A 238 -20.22 27.26 13.38
N LEU A 239 -19.77 26.05 13.73
CA LEU A 239 -18.36 25.67 13.72
C LEU A 239 -17.74 25.88 12.33
N LEU A 240 -18.37 25.36 11.28
CA LEU A 240 -17.91 25.53 9.89
C LEU A 240 -17.82 27.00 9.47
N THR A 241 -18.84 27.81 9.79
CA THR A 241 -18.81 29.25 9.47
C THR A 241 -17.72 30.01 10.23
N ASN A 242 -17.50 29.68 11.50
CA ASN A 242 -16.45 30.32 12.31
C ASN A 242 -15.05 29.98 11.79
N VAL A 243 -14.81 28.72 11.42
CA VAL A 243 -13.54 28.27 10.82
C VAL A 243 -13.29 29.00 9.50
N LEU A 244 -14.25 28.96 8.57
CA LEU A 244 -14.10 29.60 7.25
C LEU A 244 -13.93 31.12 7.35
N HIS A 245 -14.69 31.79 8.22
CA HIS A 245 -14.52 33.22 8.48
C HIS A 245 -13.11 33.54 8.99
N LYS A 246 -12.59 32.77 9.96
CA LYS A 246 -11.27 33.00 10.54
C LYS A 246 -10.13 32.66 9.58
N ILE A 247 -10.35 31.78 8.59
CA ILE A 247 -9.45 31.60 7.44
C ILE A 247 -9.46 32.85 6.54
N GLN A 248 -10.63 33.42 6.22
CA GLN A 248 -10.73 34.64 5.39
C GLN A 248 -10.12 35.88 6.06
N THR A 249 -10.23 36.01 7.39
CA THR A 249 -9.68 37.14 8.15
C THR A 249 -8.30 36.86 8.73
N PHE A 250 -7.48 36.07 8.03
CA PHE A 250 -6.16 35.71 8.53
C PHE A 250 -5.13 36.84 8.42
N THR A 251 -4.14 36.80 9.29
CA THR A 251 -2.95 37.67 9.20
C THR A 251 -1.74 36.84 9.55
N VAL A 252 -0.74 36.76 8.65
CA VAL A 252 0.47 36.01 8.92
C VAL A 252 1.39 36.78 9.88
N GLU A 253 1.77 36.16 11.01
CA GLU A 253 2.79 36.71 11.93
C GLU A 253 4.19 36.23 11.50
N GLN A 254 5.20 37.12 11.55
CA GLN A 254 6.56 36.83 11.07
C GLN A 254 7.20 35.61 11.75
N ASN A 255 7.05 35.49 13.07
CA ASN A 255 7.53 34.35 13.85
C ASN A 255 6.84 33.02 13.48
N VAL A 256 5.59 33.06 13.04
CA VAL A 256 4.88 31.87 12.55
C VAL A 256 5.41 31.51 11.16
N TYR A 257 5.55 32.49 10.27
CA TYR A 257 6.15 32.32 8.95
C TYR A 257 7.57 31.72 9.02
N ASP A 258 8.45 32.28 9.84
CA ASP A 258 9.86 31.84 9.96
C ASP A 258 9.97 30.40 10.49
N SER A 259 9.13 30.03 11.46
CA SER A 259 9.05 28.67 12.01
C SER A 259 8.65 27.68 10.91
N ILE A 260 7.49 27.92 10.28
CA ILE A 260 6.92 26.97 9.32
C ILE A 260 7.79 26.87 8.05
N MET A 261 8.39 27.96 7.58
CA MET A 261 9.34 27.90 6.46
C MET A 261 10.62 27.11 6.80
N THR A 262 11.04 27.09 8.06
CA THR A 262 12.14 26.22 8.53
C THR A 262 11.69 24.76 8.58
N GLU A 263 10.49 24.50 9.10
CA GLU A 263 9.89 23.16 9.20
C GLU A 263 9.67 22.52 7.82
N ILE A 264 9.14 23.27 6.84
CA ILE A 264 8.97 22.81 5.44
C ILE A 264 10.33 22.49 4.80
N LYS A 265 11.35 23.35 4.97
CA LYS A 265 12.70 23.08 4.44
C LYS A 265 13.29 21.80 5.00
N GLN A 266 13.17 21.59 6.32
CA GLN A 266 13.63 20.35 6.95
C GLN A 266 12.83 19.13 6.49
N ALA A 267 11.52 19.27 6.27
CA ALA A 267 10.64 18.20 5.80
C ALA A 267 10.95 17.78 4.34
N LEU A 268 11.27 18.74 3.45
CA LEU A 268 11.76 18.44 2.11
C LEU A 268 13.13 17.75 2.15
N GLU A 269 14.08 18.28 2.92
CA GLU A 269 15.40 17.65 3.05
C GLU A 269 15.28 16.20 3.56
N ASN A 270 14.35 15.94 4.49
CA ASN A 270 14.10 14.61 5.04
C ASN A 270 13.46 13.62 4.05
N VAL A 271 13.00 14.05 2.86
CA VAL A 271 12.46 13.14 1.83
C VAL A 271 13.49 12.10 1.41
N LYS A 272 14.80 12.45 1.38
CA LYS A 272 15.90 11.53 1.03
C LYS A 272 16.08 10.36 1.99
N PHE A 273 15.57 10.48 3.23
CA PHE A 273 15.65 9.45 4.27
C PHE A 273 14.39 8.58 4.35
N LYS A 274 13.33 8.87 3.57
CA LYS A 274 12.15 8.00 3.49
C LYS A 274 12.54 6.64 2.90
N GLN A 275 11.83 5.58 3.28
CA GLN A 275 12.06 4.22 2.74
C GLN A 275 12.12 4.23 1.20
N PRO A 276 13.07 3.52 0.55
CA PRO A 276 13.29 3.52 -0.90
C PRO A 276 12.01 3.35 -1.74
N ILE A 277 11.09 2.48 -1.30
CA ILE A 277 9.81 2.23 -1.97
C ILE A 277 8.86 3.43 -1.89
N ARG A 278 8.86 4.19 -0.79
CA ARG A 278 8.07 5.43 -0.65
C ARG A 278 8.66 6.54 -1.52
N GLN A 279 9.98 6.61 -1.66
CA GLN A 279 10.62 7.51 -2.63
C GLN A 279 10.24 7.13 -4.06
N LEU A 280 10.34 5.85 -4.42
CA LEU A 280 10.05 5.34 -5.78
C LEU A 280 8.59 5.50 -6.22
N VAL A 281 7.64 5.36 -5.29
CA VAL A 281 6.20 5.63 -5.54
C VAL A 281 5.92 7.14 -5.65
N GLY A 282 6.66 7.99 -4.92
CA GLY A 282 6.60 9.44 -5.08
C GLY A 282 7.08 9.87 -6.47
N GLU A 283 8.31 9.52 -6.84
CA GLU A 283 8.92 9.85 -8.14
C GLU A 283 8.08 9.31 -9.33
N LYS A 284 7.35 8.20 -9.14
CA LYS A 284 6.35 7.68 -10.10
C LYS A 284 5.16 8.64 -10.29
N SER A 285 4.67 9.24 -9.22
CA SER A 285 3.57 10.22 -9.24
C SER A 285 4.02 11.49 -9.98
N ASP A 286 5.19 12.03 -9.61
CA ASP A 286 5.83 13.19 -10.23
C ASP A 286 6.04 13.02 -11.75
N GLN A 287 6.28 11.80 -12.23
CA GLN A 287 6.49 11.50 -13.66
C GLN A 287 5.22 11.19 -14.45
N LEU A 288 4.20 10.59 -13.82
CA LEU A 288 3.00 10.13 -14.52
C LEU A 288 1.86 11.15 -14.51
N ASN A 289 1.82 12.08 -13.56
CA ASN A 289 0.76 13.08 -13.47
C ASN A 289 0.94 14.20 -14.53
N MET A 290 -0.12 14.44 -15.31
CA MET A 290 -0.21 15.42 -16.40
C MET A 290 -0.91 16.74 -16.00
N VAL A 291 -1.16 16.93 -14.70
CA VAL A 291 -1.51 18.23 -14.10
C VAL A 291 -0.22 19.06 -14.00
N PRO A 292 -0.24 20.40 -14.07
CA PRO A 292 0.91 21.22 -13.69
C PRO A 292 1.23 21.07 -12.19
N PHE A 293 1.98 20.01 -11.87
CA PHE A 293 2.57 19.72 -10.57
C PHE A 293 3.99 20.32 -10.53
N VAL A 294 4.46 20.66 -9.32
CA VAL A 294 5.85 21.06 -9.08
C VAL A 294 6.56 19.87 -8.45
N PRO A 295 7.50 19.21 -9.16
CA PRO A 295 8.21 18.05 -8.61
C PRO A 295 8.84 18.35 -7.26
N THR A 296 8.93 17.34 -6.40
CA THR A 296 9.42 17.54 -5.01
C THR A 296 10.82 18.17 -4.99
N SER A 297 11.68 17.81 -5.94
CA SER A 297 13.03 18.39 -6.14
C SER A 297 13.05 19.84 -6.64
N SER A 298 11.94 20.34 -7.19
CA SER A 298 11.79 21.74 -7.61
C SER A 298 11.25 22.62 -6.49
N LEU A 299 10.48 22.08 -5.53
CA LEU A 299 9.98 22.84 -4.38
C LEU A 299 11.12 23.47 -3.58
N GLU A 300 12.19 22.73 -3.30
CA GLU A 300 13.39 23.22 -2.59
C GLU A 300 13.95 24.51 -3.19
N GLN A 301 13.95 24.63 -4.53
CA GLN A 301 14.48 25.79 -5.27
C GLN A 301 13.49 26.96 -5.37
N LEU A 302 12.21 26.72 -5.06
CA LEU A 302 11.15 27.71 -5.10
C LEU A 302 10.75 28.24 -3.70
N LEU A 303 11.10 27.54 -2.61
CA LEU A 303 10.80 27.99 -1.24
C LEU A 303 11.40 29.35 -0.91
N ASP A 304 12.57 29.71 -1.45
CA ASP A 304 13.18 31.03 -1.26
C ASP A 304 12.47 32.16 -2.04
N GLN A 305 11.48 31.83 -2.87
CA GLN A 305 10.61 32.79 -3.57
C GLN A 305 9.26 32.97 -2.85
N VAL A 306 8.94 32.10 -1.88
CA VAL A 306 7.82 32.31 -0.97
C VAL A 306 8.17 33.47 -0.05
N THR A 307 7.19 34.35 0.21
CA THR A 307 7.34 35.50 1.12
C THR A 307 6.08 35.63 1.98
N ILE A 308 6.22 36.27 3.16
CA ILE A 308 5.10 36.52 4.06
C ILE A 308 3.96 37.29 3.38
N ASP A 309 4.29 38.35 2.63
CA ASP A 309 3.35 39.12 1.81
C ASP A 309 2.68 38.26 0.74
N GLY A 310 3.44 37.35 0.13
CA GLY A 310 2.93 36.41 -0.88
C GLY A 310 1.90 35.44 -0.31
N VAL A 311 2.15 34.89 0.88
CA VAL A 311 1.19 33.98 1.56
C VAL A 311 -0.01 34.73 2.12
N GLN A 312 0.19 35.92 2.71
CA GLN A 312 -0.90 36.80 3.15
C GLN A 312 -1.87 37.09 1.97
N LYS A 313 -1.31 37.52 0.83
CA LYS A 313 -2.07 37.78 -0.40
C LYS A 313 -2.72 36.52 -0.97
N HIS A 314 -2.11 35.34 -0.83
CA HIS A 314 -2.73 34.08 -1.22
C HIS A 314 -3.99 33.81 -0.38
N ILE A 315 -3.92 33.97 0.95
CA ILE A 315 -5.07 33.74 1.83
C ILE A 315 -6.20 34.74 1.55
N GLU A 316 -5.87 36.01 1.29
CA GLU A 316 -6.85 37.03 0.86
C GLU A 316 -7.55 36.70 -0.47
N THR A 317 -6.95 35.85 -1.31
CA THR A 317 -7.44 35.53 -2.67
C THR A 317 -7.93 34.09 -2.86
N VAL A 318 -7.60 33.14 -1.98
CA VAL A 318 -7.89 31.69 -2.15
C VAL A 318 -9.38 31.38 -2.30
N PHE A 319 -10.25 32.15 -1.65
CA PHE A 319 -11.71 32.04 -1.80
C PHE A 319 -12.33 33.14 -2.67
N SER A 320 -11.55 34.02 -3.30
CA SER A 320 -12.09 35.11 -4.12
C SER A 320 -12.81 34.61 -5.38
N ALA A 321 -12.27 33.57 -6.02
CA ALA A 321 -12.94 32.78 -7.05
C ALA A 321 -12.53 31.31 -6.90
N ALA A 322 -13.49 30.43 -6.63
CA ALA A 322 -13.24 29.02 -6.36
C ALA A 322 -14.35 28.10 -6.91
N TYR A 323 -14.13 26.80 -6.82
CA TYR A 323 -15.12 25.76 -7.13
C TYR A 323 -15.32 24.88 -5.89
N PHE A 324 -16.55 24.81 -5.39
CA PHE A 324 -16.88 24.11 -4.15
C PHE A 324 -17.66 22.83 -4.42
N LYS A 325 -17.29 21.78 -3.69
CA LYS A 325 -18.12 20.59 -3.45
C LYS A 325 -18.48 20.60 -1.97
N MET A 326 -19.72 20.28 -1.62
CA MET A 326 -20.17 20.20 -0.23
C MET A 326 -21.07 18.98 -0.07
N LEU A 327 -20.91 18.28 1.05
CA LEU A 327 -21.71 17.12 1.44
C LEU A 327 -22.21 17.35 2.87
N MET A 328 -23.50 17.13 3.10
CA MET A 328 -24.11 17.14 4.42
C MET A 328 -24.85 15.81 4.60
N VAL A 329 -24.48 15.06 5.64
CA VAL A 329 -25.01 13.75 5.99
C VAL A 329 -25.16 13.69 7.51
N GLY A 330 -26.26 13.12 8.00
CA GLY A 330 -26.57 13.02 9.42
C GLY A 330 -27.98 13.49 9.74
N ASN A 331 -28.19 13.95 10.97
CA ASN A 331 -29.49 14.43 11.45
C ASN A 331 -29.79 15.86 10.95
N PHE A 332 -30.31 15.98 9.74
CA PHE A 332 -30.78 17.22 9.13
C PHE A 332 -32.05 16.97 8.31
N GLU A 333 -33.02 17.87 8.40
CA GLU A 333 -34.05 17.98 7.37
C GLU A 333 -33.47 18.53 6.07
N GLN A 334 -34.04 18.18 4.92
CA GLN A 334 -33.50 18.57 3.61
C GLN A 334 -33.39 20.11 3.46
N THR A 335 -34.34 20.85 4.05
CA THR A 335 -34.32 22.32 4.07
C THR A 335 -33.18 22.89 4.93
N GLU A 336 -32.90 22.29 6.09
CA GLU A 336 -31.82 22.76 6.98
C GLU A 336 -30.44 22.63 6.31
N ALA A 337 -30.22 21.53 5.59
CA ALA A 337 -29.00 21.33 4.81
C ALA A 337 -28.86 22.33 3.65
N VAL A 338 -29.96 22.66 2.98
CA VAL A 338 -29.99 23.67 1.91
C VAL A 338 -29.72 25.08 2.45
N ASP A 339 -30.34 25.44 3.58
CA ASP A 339 -30.16 26.75 4.22
C ASP A 339 -28.73 26.93 4.76
N ALA A 340 -28.15 25.87 5.35
CA ALA A 340 -26.75 25.85 5.78
C ALA A 340 -25.78 26.01 4.61
N ALA A 341 -26.00 25.33 3.48
CA ALA A 341 -25.20 25.47 2.27
C ALA A 341 -25.30 26.89 1.68
N GLN A 342 -26.50 27.50 1.70
CA GLN A 342 -26.68 28.90 1.31
C GLN A 342 -25.93 29.85 2.25
N GLN A 343 -26.01 29.66 3.57
CA GLN A 343 -25.28 30.47 4.55
C GLN A 343 -23.77 30.44 4.32
N VAL A 344 -23.20 29.24 4.11
CA VAL A 344 -21.78 29.07 3.78
C VAL A 344 -21.42 29.78 2.48
N SER A 345 -22.23 29.63 1.42
CA SER A 345 -22.00 30.31 0.14
C SER A 345 -22.06 31.85 0.24
N GLN A 346 -23.02 32.39 0.99
CA GLN A 346 -23.19 33.84 1.18
C GLN A 346 -22.05 34.46 2.02
N MET A 347 -21.52 33.71 2.99
CA MET A 347 -20.36 34.10 3.79
C MET A 347 -19.07 34.07 2.96
N LEU A 348 -18.85 33.01 2.16
CA LEU A 348 -17.65 32.85 1.33
C LEU A 348 -17.51 33.96 0.27
N LYS A 349 -18.63 34.46 -0.28
CA LYS A 349 -18.69 35.54 -1.31
C LYS A 349 -17.88 35.25 -2.59
N SER A 350 -17.52 33.99 -2.79
CA SER A 350 -16.67 33.54 -3.89
C SER A 350 -17.35 33.71 -5.24
N GLN A 351 -16.60 34.12 -6.25
CA GLN A 351 -17.04 34.03 -7.64
C GLN A 351 -16.91 32.59 -8.14
N PRO A 352 -17.87 32.07 -8.94
CA PRO A 352 -17.75 30.74 -9.51
C PRO A 352 -16.59 30.72 -10.52
N LEU A 353 -15.64 29.81 -10.33
CA LEU A 353 -14.64 29.53 -11.38
C LEU A 353 -15.33 28.99 -12.65
N PRO A 354 -14.89 29.40 -13.85
CA PRO A 354 -15.38 28.82 -15.09
C PRO A 354 -15.15 27.31 -15.13
N THR A 355 -16.06 26.55 -15.74
CA THR A 355 -15.98 25.08 -15.78
C THR A 355 -14.70 24.56 -16.43
N PHE A 356 -14.10 25.32 -17.36
CA PHE A 356 -12.82 24.98 -17.99
C PHE A 356 -11.61 25.12 -17.05
N SER A 357 -11.72 25.87 -15.95
CA SER A 357 -10.68 25.99 -14.92
C SER A 357 -10.60 24.75 -14.02
N HIS A 358 -11.65 23.92 -13.97
CA HIS A 358 -11.62 22.61 -13.34
C HIS A 358 -10.88 21.61 -14.26
N VAL A 359 -9.56 21.66 -14.25
CA VAL A 359 -8.72 20.64 -14.90
C VAL A 359 -8.73 19.38 -14.02
N PRO A 360 -9.37 18.27 -14.45
CA PRO A 360 -9.31 17.04 -13.68
C PRO A 360 -7.88 16.49 -13.68
N SER A 361 -7.51 15.73 -12.64
CA SER A 361 -6.25 14.99 -12.68
C SER A 361 -6.23 14.05 -13.89
N ARG A 362 -5.08 14.02 -14.56
CA ARG A 362 -4.79 13.19 -15.73
C ARG A 362 -3.45 12.52 -15.50
N ILE A 363 -3.28 11.34 -16.07
CA ILE A 363 -1.96 10.72 -16.22
C ILE A 363 -1.53 10.73 -17.68
N VAL A 364 -0.24 10.48 -17.92
CA VAL A 364 0.29 10.13 -19.25
C VAL A 364 -0.49 8.92 -19.79
N ASN A 365 -0.94 8.99 -21.06
CA ASN A 365 -1.41 7.80 -21.75
C ASN A 365 -0.19 7.00 -22.20
N ILE A 366 -0.04 5.79 -21.66
CA ILE A 366 1.09 4.92 -21.96
C ILE A 366 0.60 3.86 -22.96
N GLU A 367 1.30 3.75 -24.08
CA GLU A 367 0.98 2.78 -25.14
C GLU A 367 1.31 1.34 -24.69
N PRO A 368 0.87 0.31 -25.44
CA PRO A 368 1.31 -1.06 -25.24
C PRO A 368 2.83 -1.19 -25.37
N GLY A 369 3.48 -1.75 -24.33
CA GLY A 369 4.94 -1.82 -24.21
C GLY A 369 5.42 -2.04 -22.77
N HIS A 370 6.73 -2.20 -22.62
CA HIS A 370 7.44 -2.28 -21.34
C HIS A 370 8.36 -1.06 -21.22
N TYR A 371 8.21 -0.33 -20.12
CA TYR A 371 8.93 0.92 -19.83
C TYR A 371 9.62 0.78 -18.48
N ILE A 372 10.84 1.31 -18.34
CA ILE A 372 11.61 1.24 -17.09
C ILE A 372 12.18 2.61 -16.76
N TYR A 373 11.92 3.09 -15.53
CA TYR A 373 12.46 4.35 -15.01
C TYR A 373 13.34 4.06 -13.78
N ARG A 374 14.46 4.78 -13.66
CA ARG A 374 15.58 4.41 -12.77
C ARG A 374 16.08 5.61 -11.98
N HIS A 375 16.16 5.47 -10.66
CA HIS A 375 16.61 6.50 -9.72
C HIS A 375 17.73 5.98 -8.84
N MET A 376 18.72 6.84 -8.57
CA MET A 376 19.63 6.68 -7.43
C MET A 376 18.99 7.29 -6.18
N GLY A 377 19.12 6.62 -5.05
CA GLY A 377 18.74 7.18 -3.75
C GLY A 377 19.56 8.43 -3.43
N LYS A 378 18.89 9.46 -2.89
CA LYS A 378 19.51 10.76 -2.55
C LYS A 378 20.30 10.72 -1.23
N ASP A 379 20.08 9.71 -0.39
CA ASP A 379 20.91 9.42 0.79
C ASP A 379 22.00 8.40 0.45
N THR A 380 23.26 8.73 0.74
CA THR A 380 24.43 7.87 0.53
C THR A 380 24.52 6.72 1.54
N ASN A 381 23.76 6.79 2.64
CA ASN A 381 23.68 5.72 3.64
C ASN A 381 22.60 4.68 3.30
N MET A 382 21.72 4.95 2.33
CA MET A 382 20.62 4.08 1.92
C MET A 382 21.14 2.70 1.53
N LEU A 383 20.84 1.70 2.37
CA LEU A 383 21.31 0.32 2.20
C LEU A 383 20.46 -0.51 1.23
N ASN A 384 19.15 -0.22 1.17
CA ASN A 384 18.19 -1.05 0.47
C ASN A 384 17.83 -0.48 -0.91
N ASN A 385 17.75 -1.37 -1.88
CA ASN A 385 17.16 -1.17 -3.19
C ASN A 385 15.63 -1.35 -3.13
N ALA A 386 14.89 -0.84 -4.12
CA ALA A 386 13.48 -1.15 -4.30
C ALA A 386 13.06 -1.21 -5.78
N VAL A 387 12.00 -1.96 -6.05
CA VAL A 387 11.33 -2.02 -7.36
C VAL A 387 9.80 -1.96 -7.22
N VAL A 388 9.14 -1.43 -8.25
CA VAL A 388 7.68 -1.51 -8.45
C VAL A 388 7.41 -1.85 -9.91
N ALA A 389 6.94 -3.08 -10.20
CA ALA A 389 6.41 -3.43 -11.51
C ALA A 389 4.92 -3.07 -11.59
N THR A 390 4.53 -2.28 -12.61
CA THR A 390 3.17 -1.72 -12.73
C THR A 390 2.49 -2.19 -14.01
N PHE A 391 1.53 -3.10 -13.90
CA PHE A 391 0.74 -3.60 -15.04
C PHE A 391 -0.57 -2.83 -15.15
N TYR A 392 -0.89 -2.25 -16.31
CA TYR A 392 -2.12 -1.50 -16.53
C TYR A 392 -3.25 -2.42 -17.02
N CYS A 393 -4.32 -2.52 -16.25
CA CYS A 393 -5.36 -3.53 -16.40
C CYS A 393 -6.76 -2.88 -16.49
N GLY A 394 -7.54 -3.23 -17.52
CA GLY A 394 -8.96 -2.82 -17.63
C GLY A 394 -9.24 -1.31 -17.50
N MET A 395 -10.45 -0.98 -17.02
CA MET A 395 -10.92 0.36 -16.67
C MET A 395 -11.81 0.34 -15.41
N VAL A 396 -11.60 1.27 -14.47
CA VAL A 396 -12.39 1.41 -13.24
C VAL A 396 -13.86 1.77 -13.50
N THR A 397 -14.18 2.28 -14.69
CA THR A 397 -15.57 2.54 -15.10
C THR A 397 -16.35 1.27 -15.46
N ASN A 398 -15.68 0.14 -15.63
CA ASN A 398 -16.31 -1.16 -15.90
C ASN A 398 -16.40 -1.98 -14.59
N PRO A 399 -17.60 -2.30 -14.07
CA PRO A 399 -17.76 -3.09 -12.84
C PRO A 399 -17.08 -4.46 -12.91
N LYS A 400 -17.07 -5.11 -14.08
CA LYS A 400 -16.40 -6.41 -14.26
C LYS A 400 -14.89 -6.26 -14.08
N ASP A 401 -14.27 -5.25 -14.69
CA ASP A 401 -12.83 -5.02 -14.55
C ASP A 401 -12.45 -4.73 -13.10
N ARG A 402 -13.24 -3.91 -12.38
CA ARG A 402 -13.03 -3.64 -10.95
C ARG A 402 -13.04 -4.94 -10.14
N THR A 403 -14.14 -5.68 -10.22
CA THR A 403 -14.37 -6.89 -9.42
C THR A 403 -13.39 -8.02 -9.74
N THR A 404 -13.06 -8.20 -11.02
CA THR A 404 -12.05 -9.16 -11.48
C THR A 404 -10.65 -8.79 -11.00
N MET A 405 -10.28 -7.49 -11.04
CA MET A 405 -8.99 -7.02 -10.52
C MET A 405 -8.88 -7.13 -9.00
N THR A 406 -9.95 -6.90 -8.25
CA THR A 406 -9.98 -7.11 -6.79
C THR A 406 -9.70 -8.57 -6.43
N LEU A 407 -10.40 -9.51 -7.08
CA LEU A 407 -10.18 -10.96 -6.88
C LEU A 407 -8.76 -11.36 -7.25
N LEU A 408 -8.29 -10.93 -8.43
CA LEU A 408 -6.93 -11.19 -8.89
C LEU A 408 -5.87 -10.67 -7.91
N SER A 409 -6.05 -9.46 -7.37
CA SER A 409 -5.08 -8.84 -6.46
C SER A 409 -4.93 -9.64 -5.17
N GLN A 410 -6.01 -10.20 -4.62
CA GLN A 410 -5.94 -11.00 -3.39
C GLN A 410 -5.24 -12.34 -3.65
N ILE A 411 -5.56 -13.03 -4.74
CA ILE A 411 -4.91 -14.30 -5.11
C ILE A 411 -3.41 -14.08 -5.41
N ALA A 412 -3.07 -13.02 -6.15
CA ALA A 412 -1.70 -12.69 -6.50
C ALA A 412 -0.86 -12.25 -5.29
N LYS A 413 -1.41 -11.45 -4.37
CA LYS A 413 -0.72 -10.93 -3.18
C LYS A 413 -0.09 -12.04 -2.34
N ASP A 414 -0.88 -13.06 -2.01
CA ASP A 414 -0.44 -14.13 -1.11
C ASP A 414 0.64 -15.01 -1.76
N GLN A 415 0.48 -15.37 -3.03
CA GLN A 415 1.47 -16.17 -3.77
C GLN A 415 2.76 -15.37 -4.05
N PHE A 416 2.64 -14.08 -4.40
CA PHE A 416 3.78 -13.20 -4.64
C PHE A 416 4.61 -13.00 -3.38
N PHE A 417 3.94 -12.84 -2.23
CA PHE A 417 4.59 -12.74 -0.94
C PHE A 417 5.33 -14.04 -0.58
N ASP A 418 4.64 -15.19 -0.57
CA ASP A 418 5.27 -16.46 -0.20
C ASP A 418 6.49 -16.78 -1.09
N GLN A 419 6.39 -16.49 -2.39
CA GLN A 419 7.49 -16.68 -3.31
C GLN A 419 8.66 -15.72 -3.05
N LEU A 420 8.48 -14.40 -3.14
CA LEU A 420 9.61 -13.46 -3.10
C LEU A 420 10.09 -13.10 -1.68
N ARG A 421 9.26 -13.27 -0.63
CA ARG A 421 9.64 -13.06 0.77
C ARG A 421 9.97 -14.38 1.49
N THR A 422 9.06 -15.35 1.52
CA THR A 422 9.21 -16.52 2.40
C THR A 422 10.23 -17.52 1.85
N LYS A 423 10.11 -17.90 0.57
CA LYS A 423 11.01 -18.86 -0.09
C LYS A 423 12.31 -18.23 -0.56
N GLU A 424 12.25 -17.05 -1.20
CA GLU A 424 13.42 -16.44 -1.84
C GLU A 424 14.14 -15.37 -1.00
N GLN A 425 13.50 -14.83 0.04
CA GLN A 425 14.08 -13.88 1.00
C GLN A 425 14.68 -12.62 0.35
N LEU A 426 14.10 -12.14 -0.76
CA LEU A 426 14.68 -11.08 -1.60
C LEU A 426 14.69 -9.69 -0.96
N GLY A 427 13.78 -9.45 -0.02
CA GLY A 427 13.54 -8.19 0.67
C GLY A 427 12.66 -8.38 1.90
N TYR A 428 12.32 -7.28 2.58
CA TYR A 428 11.47 -7.30 3.79
C TYR A 428 10.10 -6.67 3.57
N ILE A 429 9.99 -5.68 2.67
CA ILE A 429 8.71 -5.29 2.10
C ILE A 429 8.57 -6.04 0.77
N VAL A 430 7.53 -6.88 0.68
CA VAL A 430 7.09 -7.57 -0.54
C VAL A 430 5.57 -7.48 -0.56
N GLY A 431 4.96 -7.23 -1.72
CA GLY A 431 3.51 -7.27 -1.84
C GLY A 431 3.00 -6.98 -3.26
N ALA A 432 1.78 -7.42 -3.53
CA ALA A 432 1.02 -7.02 -4.71
C ALA A 432 -0.24 -6.24 -4.29
N SER A 433 -0.60 -5.19 -5.03
CA SER A 433 -1.78 -4.37 -4.75
C SER A 433 -2.36 -3.69 -5.99
N THR A 434 -3.68 -3.51 -6.00
CA THR A 434 -4.39 -2.75 -7.04
C THR A 434 -4.56 -1.29 -6.70
N ASN A 435 -4.24 -0.40 -7.65
CA ASN A 435 -4.48 1.05 -7.57
C ASN A 435 -5.25 1.54 -8.79
N SER A 436 -6.11 2.55 -8.63
CA SER A 436 -6.83 3.21 -9.74
C SER A 436 -6.34 4.65 -9.93
N PHE A 437 -5.95 5.02 -11.14
CA PHE A 437 -5.61 6.39 -11.51
C PHE A 437 -6.86 7.25 -11.76
N SER A 438 -6.68 8.58 -11.73
CA SER A 438 -7.69 9.59 -12.06
C SER A 438 -8.24 9.49 -13.49
N SER A 439 -7.45 8.95 -14.44
CA SER A 439 -7.89 8.59 -15.80
C SER A 439 -8.87 7.41 -15.86
N GLY A 440 -9.09 6.74 -14.73
CA GLY A 440 -9.88 5.52 -14.64
C GLY A 440 -9.14 4.24 -15.04
N LYS A 441 -7.81 4.27 -15.25
CA LYS A 441 -7.01 3.03 -15.40
C LYS A 441 -6.85 2.32 -14.05
N ILE A 442 -7.08 1.01 -14.01
CA ILE A 442 -6.66 0.17 -12.87
C ILE A 442 -5.24 -0.32 -13.15
N THR A 443 -4.47 -0.58 -12.10
CA THR A 443 -3.14 -1.18 -12.17
C THR A 443 -3.01 -2.30 -11.16
N LEU A 444 -2.26 -3.34 -11.49
CA LEU A 444 -1.65 -4.25 -10.52
C LEU A 444 -0.20 -3.80 -10.30
N ASN A 445 0.18 -3.57 -9.04
CA ASN A 445 1.51 -3.12 -8.65
C ASN A 445 2.16 -4.26 -7.86
N MET A 446 3.32 -4.76 -8.31
CA MET A 446 4.12 -5.76 -7.60
C MET A 446 5.40 -5.11 -7.12
N MET A 447 5.68 -5.15 -5.82
CA MET A 447 6.77 -4.39 -5.21
C MET A 447 7.66 -5.21 -4.28
N VAL A 448 8.96 -4.89 -4.29
CA VAL A 448 9.98 -5.48 -3.40
C VAL A 448 10.94 -4.40 -2.93
N GLN A 449 11.32 -4.41 -1.65
CA GLN A 449 12.41 -3.60 -1.09
C GLN A 449 13.35 -4.48 -0.25
N GLY A 450 14.63 -4.46 -0.57
CA GLY A 450 15.66 -5.32 0.01
C GLY A 450 17.06 -4.98 -0.49
N GLU A 451 18.07 -5.76 -0.11
CA GLU A 451 19.47 -5.50 -0.46
C GLU A 451 19.80 -5.88 -1.92
N SER A 452 19.08 -6.83 -2.51
CA SER A 452 19.33 -7.36 -3.86
C SER A 452 19.18 -6.29 -4.97
N ASN A 453 20.00 -6.35 -6.03
CA ASN A 453 19.99 -5.31 -7.07
C ASN A 453 18.64 -5.25 -7.83
N PRO A 454 18.14 -4.05 -8.22
CA PRO A 454 16.84 -3.89 -8.88
C PRO A 454 16.62 -4.70 -10.16
N THR A 455 17.65 -4.94 -10.97
CA THR A 455 17.54 -5.67 -12.23
C THR A 455 17.31 -7.17 -11.99
N TYR A 456 17.94 -7.75 -10.95
CA TYR A 456 17.63 -9.09 -10.48
C TYR A 456 16.22 -9.16 -9.87
N LEU A 457 15.82 -8.16 -9.07
CA LEU A 457 14.48 -8.12 -8.47
C LEU A 457 13.36 -8.11 -9.53
N LEU A 458 13.48 -7.31 -10.59
CA LEU A 458 12.51 -7.32 -11.70
C LEU A 458 12.42 -8.70 -12.37
N GLN A 459 13.54 -9.38 -12.61
CA GLN A 459 13.52 -10.74 -13.20
C GLN A 459 12.87 -11.79 -12.28
N ARG A 460 12.90 -11.60 -10.96
CA ARG A 460 12.12 -12.46 -10.06
C ARG A 460 10.62 -12.17 -10.11
N ILE A 461 10.22 -10.93 -10.36
CA ILE A 461 8.82 -10.58 -10.68
C ILE A 461 8.43 -11.18 -12.04
N ASP A 462 9.29 -11.12 -13.07
CA ASP A 462 9.03 -11.71 -14.39
C ASP A 462 8.82 -13.23 -14.30
N ARG A 463 9.70 -13.91 -13.54
CA ARG A 463 9.61 -15.34 -13.29
C ARG A 463 8.31 -15.70 -12.58
N PHE A 464 7.96 -14.95 -11.52
CA PHE A 464 6.68 -15.12 -10.83
C PHE A 464 5.49 -14.91 -11.78
N VAL A 465 5.49 -13.88 -12.63
CA VAL A 465 4.39 -13.59 -13.55
C VAL A 465 4.19 -14.71 -14.58
N HIS A 466 5.27 -15.33 -15.07
CA HIS A 466 5.17 -16.51 -15.94
C HIS A 466 4.62 -17.73 -15.19
N GLU A 467 5.15 -18.06 -14.02
CA GLU A 467 4.77 -19.27 -13.26
C GLU A 467 3.36 -19.16 -12.63
N PHE A 468 3.00 -17.98 -12.11
CA PHE A 468 1.71 -17.74 -11.45
C PHE A 468 0.52 -17.96 -12.38
N ARG A 469 0.68 -17.82 -13.71
CA ARG A 469 -0.39 -18.13 -14.68
C ARG A 469 -0.80 -19.61 -14.67
N GLN A 470 0.09 -20.52 -14.30
CA GLN A 470 -0.28 -21.92 -14.05
C GLN A 470 -1.01 -22.05 -12.71
N THR A 471 -0.43 -21.50 -11.62
CA THR A 471 -1.02 -21.50 -10.27
C THR A 471 -2.45 -20.93 -10.24
N LEU A 472 -2.73 -19.91 -11.07
CA LEU A 472 -4.03 -19.27 -11.20
C LEU A 472 -5.06 -20.15 -11.92
N ALA A 473 -4.64 -21.00 -12.87
CA ALA A 473 -5.54 -21.96 -13.54
C ALA A 473 -5.75 -23.24 -12.74
N GLU A 474 -4.80 -23.59 -11.87
CA GLU A 474 -4.91 -24.69 -10.90
C GLU A 474 -5.52 -24.22 -9.57
N PHE A 475 -6.05 -22.99 -9.51
CA PHE A 475 -6.61 -22.42 -8.28
C PHE A 475 -7.92 -23.10 -7.86
N ASP A 476 -8.03 -23.41 -6.57
CA ASP A 476 -9.16 -24.12 -5.99
C ASP A 476 -10.46 -23.30 -6.10
N THR A 477 -11.46 -23.85 -6.80
CA THR A 477 -12.72 -23.16 -7.06
C THR A 477 -13.56 -22.96 -5.80
N VAL A 478 -13.46 -23.82 -4.79
CA VAL A 478 -14.17 -23.65 -3.52
C VAL A 478 -13.55 -22.51 -2.71
N LYS A 479 -12.22 -22.34 -2.78
CA LYS A 479 -11.55 -21.14 -2.23
C LYS A 479 -11.89 -19.88 -3.02
N PHE A 480 -12.05 -19.97 -4.34
CA PHE A 480 -12.48 -18.86 -5.18
C PHE A 480 -13.89 -18.38 -4.81
N ASP A 481 -14.85 -19.31 -4.73
CA ASP A 481 -16.23 -18.99 -4.36
C ASP A 481 -16.31 -18.41 -2.93
N ALA A 482 -15.56 -18.97 -1.97
CA ALA A 482 -15.46 -18.43 -0.62
C ALA A 482 -14.83 -17.02 -0.55
N LEU A 483 -13.88 -16.71 -1.43
CA LEU A 483 -13.29 -15.37 -1.56
C LEU A 483 -14.30 -14.37 -2.15
N VAL A 484 -15.09 -14.80 -3.15
CA VAL A 484 -16.22 -14.02 -3.71
C VAL A 484 -17.27 -13.74 -2.63
N GLU A 485 -17.68 -14.75 -1.85
CA GLU A 485 -18.63 -14.58 -0.75
C GLU A 485 -18.10 -13.63 0.33
N SER A 486 -16.82 -13.74 0.71
CA SER A 486 -16.21 -12.89 1.75
C SER A 486 -16.11 -11.42 1.32
N ILE A 487 -15.72 -11.14 0.08
CA ILE A 487 -15.64 -9.78 -0.47
C ILE A 487 -17.06 -9.20 -0.68
N ALA A 488 -18.01 -9.99 -1.17
CA ALA A 488 -19.41 -9.58 -1.27
C ALA A 488 -20.00 -9.30 0.13
N GLY A 489 -19.69 -10.11 1.14
CA GLY A 489 -20.13 -9.92 2.51
C GLY A 489 -19.71 -8.55 3.05
N LYS A 490 -18.42 -8.21 2.95
CA LYS A 490 -17.88 -6.91 3.36
C LYS A 490 -18.48 -5.74 2.58
N ALA A 491 -18.68 -5.88 1.27
CA ALA A 491 -19.31 -4.84 0.45
C ALA A 491 -20.82 -4.63 0.73
N ASN A 492 -21.49 -5.60 1.38
CA ASN A 492 -22.88 -5.50 1.84
C ASN A 492 -23.02 -5.06 3.31
N GLU A 493 -21.92 -4.73 4.01
CA GLU A 493 -22.00 -4.30 5.40
C GLU A 493 -22.84 -3.04 5.57
N LYS A 494 -23.74 -3.06 6.57
CA LYS A 494 -24.49 -1.88 6.95
C LYS A 494 -23.54 -0.89 7.60
N VAL A 495 -23.37 0.26 6.94
CA VAL A 495 -22.54 1.36 7.42
C VAL A 495 -22.98 1.78 8.82
N THR A 496 -22.13 1.55 9.82
CA THR A 496 -22.48 1.64 11.24
C THR A 496 -22.37 3.04 11.84
N SER A 497 -21.81 4.01 11.10
CA SER A 497 -21.62 5.38 11.57
C SER A 497 -21.86 6.42 10.47
N VAL A 498 -22.28 7.62 10.87
CA VAL A 498 -22.45 8.77 9.98
C VAL A 498 -21.14 9.18 9.30
N ASP A 499 -20.00 8.98 9.96
CA ASP A 499 -18.70 9.32 9.37
C ASP A 499 -18.34 8.36 8.22
N ALA A 500 -18.53 7.05 8.43
CA ALA A 500 -18.32 6.06 7.37
C ALA A 500 -19.27 6.28 6.17
N GLU A 501 -20.53 6.68 6.43
CA GLU A 501 -21.49 6.99 5.36
C GLU A 501 -21.12 8.27 4.61
N ALA A 502 -20.68 9.32 5.32
CA ALA A 502 -20.15 10.53 4.71
C ALA A 502 -18.91 10.24 3.86
N ASN A 503 -17.99 9.39 4.33
CA ASN A 503 -16.81 8.98 3.56
C ASN A 503 -17.20 8.17 2.31
N ARG A 504 -18.15 7.23 2.43
CA ARG A 504 -18.71 6.44 1.32
C ARG A 504 -19.32 7.34 0.24
N MET A 505 -20.15 8.32 0.64
CA MET A 505 -20.77 9.28 -0.27
C MET A 505 -19.79 10.31 -0.84
N TRP A 506 -18.72 10.66 -0.11
CA TRP A 506 -17.75 11.65 -0.58
C TRP A 506 -16.90 11.14 -1.76
N ILE A 507 -16.53 9.87 -1.79
CA ILE A 507 -15.68 9.28 -2.85
C ILE A 507 -16.21 9.55 -4.28
N PRO A 508 -17.48 9.27 -4.64
CA PRO A 508 -18.01 9.57 -5.97
C PRO A 508 -18.23 11.06 -6.23
N ILE A 509 -18.44 11.88 -5.20
CA ILE A 509 -18.52 13.36 -5.32
C ILE A 509 -17.13 13.94 -5.64
N ASP A 510 -16.11 13.47 -4.93
CA ASP A 510 -14.71 13.88 -5.09
C ASP A 510 -14.18 13.49 -6.48
N LYS A 511 -14.41 12.23 -6.90
CA LYS A 511 -14.13 11.75 -8.26
C LYS A 511 -15.00 12.40 -9.34
N GLY A 512 -16.12 13.03 -8.96
CA GLY A 512 -17.07 13.67 -9.89
C GLY A 512 -17.92 12.69 -10.70
N THR A 513 -17.98 11.42 -10.32
CA THR A 513 -18.83 10.40 -10.96
C THR A 513 -20.27 10.47 -10.47
N TYR A 514 -20.48 10.89 -9.21
CA TYR A 514 -21.78 10.88 -8.51
C TYR A 514 -22.48 9.50 -8.50
N ASP A 515 -21.70 8.44 -8.71
CA ASP A 515 -22.14 7.06 -8.62
C ASP A 515 -22.19 6.61 -7.15
N PHE A 516 -23.38 6.74 -6.55
CA PHE A 516 -23.67 6.25 -5.20
C PHE A 516 -24.12 4.78 -5.17
N ALA A 517 -24.34 4.16 -6.33
CA ALA A 517 -24.76 2.76 -6.50
C ALA A 517 -23.57 1.80 -6.62
N LEU A 518 -22.39 2.32 -6.98
CA LEU A 518 -21.09 1.65 -7.18
C LEU A 518 -20.88 0.33 -6.41
N LEU A 519 -21.15 0.30 -5.10
CA LEU A 519 -20.96 -0.89 -4.25
C LEU A 519 -22.01 -1.99 -4.51
N ALA A 520 -23.26 -1.63 -4.78
CA ALA A 520 -24.30 -2.59 -5.18
C ALA A 520 -24.00 -3.17 -6.57
N ASP A 521 -23.58 -2.31 -7.51
CA ASP A 521 -23.12 -2.71 -8.84
C ASP A 521 -21.87 -3.61 -8.77
N GLU A 522 -20.95 -3.35 -7.82
CA GLU A 522 -19.81 -4.21 -7.53
C GLU A 522 -20.23 -5.56 -6.92
N VAL A 523 -21.15 -5.59 -5.97
CA VAL A 523 -21.69 -6.85 -5.41
C VAL A 523 -22.35 -7.68 -6.51
N GLU A 524 -23.21 -7.07 -7.34
CA GLU A 524 -23.91 -7.76 -8.43
C GLU A 524 -22.94 -8.21 -9.54
N SER A 525 -21.85 -7.48 -9.76
CA SER A 525 -20.79 -7.85 -10.69
C SER A 525 -19.93 -9.00 -10.14
N LEU A 526 -19.49 -8.92 -8.88
CA LEU A 526 -18.59 -9.90 -8.24
C LEU A 526 -19.22 -11.31 -8.22
N GLN A 527 -20.52 -11.40 -7.92
CA GLN A 527 -21.28 -12.67 -7.97
C GLN A 527 -21.34 -13.31 -9.36
N LYS A 528 -21.03 -12.56 -10.43
CA LYS A 528 -20.99 -13.04 -11.83
C LYS A 528 -19.57 -13.36 -12.31
N VAL A 529 -18.52 -12.88 -11.63
CA VAL A 529 -17.13 -13.17 -11.98
C VAL A 529 -16.81 -14.64 -11.74
N ARG A 530 -16.11 -15.29 -12.66
CA ARG A 530 -15.59 -16.66 -12.53
C ARG A 530 -14.06 -16.67 -12.61
N LEU A 531 -13.44 -17.79 -12.23
CA LEU A 531 -11.99 -17.94 -12.34
C LEU A 531 -11.51 -17.71 -13.78
N ASP A 532 -12.27 -18.17 -14.79
CA ASP A 532 -12.00 -17.91 -16.21
C ASP A 532 -11.90 -16.41 -16.55
N ASP A 533 -12.70 -15.54 -15.92
CA ASP A 533 -12.62 -14.10 -16.14
C ASP A 533 -11.31 -13.50 -15.58
N VAL A 534 -10.81 -14.08 -14.49
CA VAL A 534 -9.55 -13.69 -13.85
C VAL A 534 -8.35 -14.18 -14.68
N LEU A 535 -8.47 -15.35 -15.32
CA LEU A 535 -7.52 -15.85 -16.31
C LEU A 535 -7.50 -14.98 -17.57
N ASP A 536 -8.67 -14.64 -18.12
CA ASP A 536 -8.82 -13.72 -19.27
C ASP A 536 -8.21 -12.34 -18.97
N MET A 537 -8.44 -11.79 -17.77
CA MET A 537 -7.85 -10.52 -17.33
C MET A 537 -6.32 -10.59 -17.30
N TRP A 538 -5.77 -11.68 -16.77
CA TRP A 538 -4.32 -11.92 -16.74
C TRP A 538 -3.74 -12.03 -18.15
N ASP A 539 -4.31 -12.89 -18.99
CA ASP A 539 -3.80 -13.18 -20.33
C ASP A 539 -3.99 -12.03 -21.33
N ARG A 540 -4.84 -11.05 -21.00
CA ARG A 540 -5.09 -9.86 -21.82
C ARG A 540 -4.19 -8.66 -21.49
N TYR A 541 -3.76 -8.52 -20.22
CA TYR A 541 -3.07 -7.33 -19.72
C TYR A 541 -1.72 -7.58 -19.04
N ILE A 542 -1.51 -8.75 -18.42
CA ILE A 542 -0.38 -9.01 -17.51
C ILE A 542 0.59 -10.05 -18.08
N ASN A 543 0.10 -11.08 -18.75
CA ASN A 543 0.93 -12.14 -19.34
C ASN A 543 1.72 -11.61 -20.56
N PRO A 544 3.06 -11.47 -20.50
CA PRO A 544 3.85 -10.90 -21.59
C PRO A 544 3.83 -11.72 -22.88
N GLU A 545 3.44 -13.01 -22.83
CA GLU A 545 3.39 -13.89 -24.00
C GLU A 545 2.07 -13.80 -24.78
N THR A 546 0.98 -13.34 -24.15
CA THR A 546 -0.38 -13.34 -24.73
C THR A 546 -1.09 -11.99 -24.73
N ALA A 547 -0.66 -11.04 -23.88
CA ALA A 547 -1.40 -9.82 -23.60
C ALA A 547 -1.40 -8.82 -24.77
N VAL A 548 -2.48 -8.86 -25.55
CA VAL A 548 -2.79 -7.91 -26.64
C VAL A 548 -2.84 -6.44 -26.20
N ALA A 549 -2.94 -6.18 -24.88
CA ALA A 549 -2.92 -4.86 -24.27
C ALA A 549 -1.87 -4.77 -23.13
N TYR A 550 -0.74 -5.46 -23.28
CA TYR A 550 0.38 -5.40 -22.33
C TYR A 550 0.95 -3.98 -22.23
N THR A 551 0.73 -3.31 -21.10
CA THR A 551 1.39 -2.05 -20.75
C THR A 551 1.97 -2.19 -19.35
N ARG A 552 3.30 -2.20 -19.26
CA ARG A 552 4.05 -2.36 -18.01
C ARG A 552 5.03 -1.21 -17.78
N VAL A 553 5.05 -0.66 -16.57
CA VAL A 553 5.99 0.39 -16.16
C VAL A 553 6.70 -0.01 -14.87
N ASP A 554 8.01 -0.17 -14.95
CA ASP A 554 8.85 -0.63 -13.85
C ASP A 554 9.68 0.50 -13.27
N GLY A 555 9.52 0.73 -11.98
CA GLY A 555 10.39 1.60 -11.21
C GLY A 555 11.56 0.83 -10.62
N GLN A 556 12.75 1.41 -10.67
CA GLN A 556 13.92 0.97 -9.91
C GLN A 556 14.47 2.12 -9.05
N MET A 557 14.67 1.84 -7.76
CA MET A 557 15.38 2.71 -6.81
C MET A 557 16.65 2.00 -6.34
N TRP A 558 17.80 2.60 -6.62
CA TRP A 558 19.12 2.03 -6.40
C TRP A 558 19.79 2.62 -5.15
N ALA A 559 20.22 1.75 -4.24
CA ALA A 559 21.05 2.09 -3.10
C ALA A 559 22.42 2.62 -3.54
N ALA A 560 22.93 3.68 -2.90
CA ALA A 560 24.21 4.29 -3.26
C ALA A 560 25.43 3.34 -3.12
N LYS A 561 25.26 2.22 -2.41
CA LYS A 561 26.26 1.15 -2.25
C LYS A 561 26.12 0.00 -3.26
N THR A 562 25.07 -0.01 -4.07
CA THR A 562 24.86 -1.01 -5.13
C THR A 562 25.48 -0.49 -6.44
N GLY A 563 26.22 -1.34 -7.15
CA GLY A 563 26.81 -0.98 -8.44
C GLY A 563 25.73 -0.64 -9.47
N TYR A 564 25.61 0.65 -9.82
CA TYR A 564 24.69 1.12 -10.84
C TYR A 564 25.34 0.98 -12.23
N PRO A 565 24.78 0.18 -13.16
CA PRO A 565 25.34 0.03 -14.50
C PRO A 565 25.43 1.36 -15.24
N SER A 566 26.47 1.60 -16.04
CA SER A 566 26.54 2.85 -16.79
C SER A 566 25.45 2.90 -17.88
N ALA A 567 25.13 4.11 -18.36
CA ALA A 567 24.23 4.27 -19.50
C ALA A 567 24.75 3.56 -20.77
N SER A 568 26.06 3.33 -20.88
CA SER A 568 26.65 2.52 -21.95
C SER A 568 26.37 1.04 -21.75
N ASP A 569 26.47 0.55 -20.51
CA ASP A 569 26.22 -0.87 -20.19
C ASP A 569 24.75 -1.23 -20.38
N MET A 570 23.83 -0.37 -19.92
CA MET A 570 22.39 -0.53 -20.13
C MET A 570 21.98 -0.48 -21.60
N ALA A 571 22.77 0.16 -22.47
CA ALA A 571 22.54 0.20 -23.92
C ALA A 571 23.23 -0.94 -24.69
N THR A 572 24.15 -1.68 -24.05
CA THR A 572 24.99 -2.69 -24.70
C THR A 572 24.65 -4.12 -24.26
N TRP A 573 24.29 -4.31 -22.99
CA TRP A 573 24.11 -5.63 -22.38
C TRP A 573 22.66 -5.89 -21.98
N PRO A 574 22.14 -7.11 -22.21
CA PRO A 574 20.78 -7.46 -21.82
C PRO A 574 20.65 -7.57 -20.30
N GLU A 575 19.45 -7.30 -19.79
CA GLU A 575 19.21 -7.14 -18.35
C GLU A 575 19.52 -8.40 -17.53
N ASN A 576 19.45 -9.60 -18.12
CA ASN A 576 19.82 -10.85 -17.46
C ASN A 576 21.34 -10.96 -17.19
N ILE A 577 22.19 -10.43 -18.08
CA ILE A 577 23.64 -10.32 -17.86
C ILE A 577 23.93 -9.26 -16.80
N LEU A 578 23.24 -8.11 -16.83
CA LEU A 578 23.38 -7.06 -15.82
C LEU A 578 22.93 -7.52 -14.42
N ALA A 579 21.85 -8.32 -14.34
CA ALA A 579 21.39 -8.91 -13.10
C ALA A 579 22.39 -9.93 -12.53
N LEU A 580 22.91 -10.84 -13.36
CA LEU A 580 23.94 -11.81 -12.95
C LEU A 580 25.23 -11.12 -12.51
N ALA A 581 25.69 -10.10 -13.24
CA ALA A 581 26.83 -9.29 -12.84
C ALA A 581 26.61 -8.63 -11.47
N GLY A 582 25.50 -7.90 -11.30
CA GLY A 582 25.19 -7.25 -10.02
C GLY A 582 25.05 -8.23 -8.85
N CYS A 583 24.53 -9.45 -9.08
CA CYS A 583 24.53 -10.51 -8.07
C CYS A 583 25.95 -11.00 -7.73
N LEU A 584 26.79 -11.29 -8.73
CA LEU A 584 28.18 -11.69 -8.53
C LEU A 584 28.98 -10.62 -7.78
N GLU A 585 28.88 -9.34 -8.19
CA GLU A 585 29.56 -8.23 -7.50
C GLU A 585 29.09 -8.07 -6.06
N SER A 586 27.77 -8.19 -5.80
CA SER A 586 27.22 -8.05 -4.45
C SER A 586 27.65 -9.15 -3.48
N GLU A 587 27.76 -10.41 -3.93
CA GLU A 587 28.02 -11.57 -3.07
C GLU A 587 29.50 -12.01 -3.05
N THR A 588 30.31 -11.62 -4.04
CA THR A 588 31.76 -11.92 -4.09
C THR A 588 32.66 -10.74 -3.73
N HIS A 589 32.13 -9.50 -3.85
CA HIS A 589 32.87 -8.24 -3.75
C HIS A 589 34.03 -8.09 -4.76
N MET A 590 33.98 -8.83 -5.89
CA MET A 590 34.88 -8.68 -7.02
C MET A 590 34.18 -7.98 -8.20
N PRO A 591 34.87 -7.11 -8.95
CA PRO A 591 34.30 -6.48 -10.14
C PRO A 591 34.11 -7.49 -11.29
N VAL A 592 33.06 -7.32 -12.09
CA VAL A 592 32.70 -8.25 -13.16
C VAL A 592 32.86 -7.63 -14.55
N ASP A 593 33.74 -8.22 -15.38
CA ASP A 593 33.76 -7.89 -16.81
C ASP A 593 32.54 -8.48 -17.52
N LEU A 594 31.67 -7.60 -18.04
CA LEU A 594 30.42 -7.97 -18.71
C LEU A 594 30.64 -8.71 -20.04
N SER A 595 31.77 -8.49 -20.72
CA SER A 595 32.11 -9.16 -21.97
C SER A 595 32.54 -10.61 -21.74
N ASP A 596 33.33 -10.84 -20.69
CA ASP A 596 33.75 -12.18 -20.27
C ASP A 596 32.58 -12.96 -19.65
N LEU A 597 31.74 -12.31 -18.84
CA LEU A 597 30.51 -12.92 -18.30
C LEU A 597 29.54 -13.30 -19.42
N SER A 598 29.29 -12.41 -20.38
CA SER A 598 28.42 -12.69 -21.53
C SER A 598 28.96 -13.85 -22.39
N ARG A 599 30.27 -13.88 -22.64
CA ARG A 599 30.93 -14.99 -23.33
C ARG A 599 30.82 -16.30 -22.55
N PHE A 600 30.97 -16.26 -21.23
CA PHE A 600 30.80 -17.43 -20.35
C PHE A 600 29.37 -17.98 -20.45
N VAL A 601 28.35 -17.13 -20.29
CA VAL A 601 26.94 -17.53 -20.38
C VAL A 601 26.61 -18.12 -21.76
N HIS A 602 27.05 -17.47 -22.84
CA HIS A 602 26.89 -17.99 -24.21
C HIS A 602 27.55 -19.37 -24.39
N THR A 603 28.74 -19.57 -23.81
CA THR A 603 29.47 -20.85 -23.85
C THR A 603 28.73 -21.94 -23.08
N ALA A 604 28.21 -21.62 -21.88
CA ALA A 604 27.46 -22.55 -21.04
C ALA A 604 26.19 -23.07 -21.74
N VAL A 605 25.43 -22.16 -22.36
CA VAL A 605 24.21 -22.49 -23.12
C VAL A 605 24.53 -23.34 -24.36
N THR A 606 25.51 -22.92 -25.16
CA THR A 606 25.82 -23.61 -26.43
C THR A 606 26.48 -24.98 -26.25
N GLN A 607 27.22 -25.19 -25.16
CA GLN A 607 27.97 -26.44 -24.92
C GLN A 607 27.27 -27.43 -23.97
N SER A 608 26.07 -27.09 -23.45
CA SER A 608 25.29 -27.96 -22.53
C SER A 608 26.11 -28.43 -21.32
N ASN A 609 26.96 -27.56 -20.77
CA ASN A 609 27.96 -27.95 -19.78
C ASN A 609 27.31 -28.24 -18.40
N THR A 610 27.34 -29.50 -17.97
CA THR A 610 26.82 -29.95 -16.67
C THR A 610 27.56 -29.37 -15.47
N ASP A 611 28.81 -28.90 -15.64
CA ASP A 611 29.65 -28.30 -14.59
C ASP A 611 29.73 -26.76 -14.70
N THR A 612 28.68 -26.13 -15.24
CA THR A 612 28.67 -24.67 -15.47
C THR A 612 28.82 -23.88 -14.17
N ILE A 613 28.05 -24.18 -13.12
CA ILE A 613 28.06 -23.35 -11.90
C ILE A 613 29.42 -23.44 -11.19
N ALA A 614 30.02 -24.64 -11.14
CA ALA A 614 31.39 -24.81 -10.64
C ALA A 614 32.44 -24.11 -11.53
N SER A 615 32.16 -23.93 -12.82
CA SER A 615 33.00 -23.13 -13.72
C SER A 615 32.88 -21.63 -13.44
N LEU A 616 31.69 -21.11 -13.16
CA LEU A 616 31.49 -19.71 -12.72
C LEU A 616 32.16 -19.47 -11.35
N ALA A 617 32.02 -20.41 -10.42
CA ALA A 617 32.64 -20.39 -9.09
C ALA A 617 34.18 -20.37 -9.11
N ARG A 618 34.80 -20.84 -10.21
CA ARG A 618 36.25 -20.76 -10.44
C ARG A 618 36.70 -19.43 -11.03
N LEU A 619 35.80 -18.66 -11.64
CA LEU A 619 36.07 -17.33 -12.22
C LEU A 619 35.86 -16.21 -11.19
N TYR A 620 34.83 -16.33 -10.34
CA TYR A 620 34.45 -15.33 -9.35
C TYR A 620 34.38 -15.94 -7.92
N PRO A 621 35.53 -16.19 -7.26
CA PRO A 621 35.56 -16.71 -5.89
C PRO A 621 35.10 -15.65 -4.87
N ILE A 622 34.61 -16.08 -3.70
CA ILE A 622 34.18 -15.17 -2.63
C ILE A 622 35.43 -14.56 -1.96
N ALA A 623 35.55 -13.23 -1.97
CA ALA A 623 36.68 -12.53 -1.37
C ALA A 623 36.88 -12.88 0.12
N ASN A 624 38.14 -12.92 0.55
CA ASN A 624 38.58 -13.20 1.92
C ASN A 624 38.19 -14.57 2.52
N SER A 625 37.76 -15.55 1.69
CA SER A 625 37.53 -16.93 2.14
C SER A 625 38.38 -17.95 1.39
N THR A 626 38.63 -19.11 1.99
CA THR A 626 39.13 -20.31 1.29
C THR A 626 38.00 -21.17 0.71
N GLN A 627 36.76 -20.66 0.69
CA GLN A 627 35.59 -21.36 0.15
C GLN A 627 35.37 -20.97 -1.31
N VAL A 628 35.32 -21.99 -2.17
CA VAL A 628 34.78 -21.86 -3.53
C VAL A 628 33.27 -21.62 -3.42
N LEU A 629 32.69 -20.81 -4.32
CA LEU A 629 31.23 -20.67 -4.44
C LEU A 629 30.58 -22.06 -4.56
N ASN A 630 29.74 -22.42 -3.60
CA ASN A 630 29.15 -23.75 -3.47
C ASN A 630 27.75 -23.65 -2.82
N GLU A 631 27.00 -24.77 -2.81
CA GLU A 631 25.59 -24.82 -2.41
C GLU A 631 25.30 -24.42 -0.94
N SER A 632 26.34 -24.35 -0.09
CA SER A 632 26.23 -23.89 1.31
C SER A 632 26.70 -22.46 1.55
N ALA A 633 27.19 -21.76 0.52
CA ALA A 633 27.65 -20.38 0.64
C ALA A 633 26.49 -19.38 0.75
N PRO A 634 26.60 -18.31 1.57
CA PRO A 634 25.71 -17.16 1.49
C PRO A 634 25.63 -16.62 0.05
N GLY A 635 24.47 -16.10 -0.35
CA GLY A 635 24.27 -15.55 -1.70
C GLY A 635 24.16 -16.57 -2.84
N TRP A 636 24.57 -17.83 -2.63
CA TRP A 636 24.58 -18.88 -3.67
C TRP A 636 23.26 -19.00 -4.43
N SER A 637 22.14 -19.01 -3.71
CA SER A 637 20.80 -19.12 -4.31
C SER A 637 20.49 -17.95 -5.25
N LYS A 638 20.94 -16.72 -4.94
CA LYS A 638 20.77 -15.56 -5.83
C LYS A 638 21.63 -15.72 -7.08
N ILE A 639 22.91 -16.05 -6.93
CA ILE A 639 23.85 -16.25 -8.06
C ILE A 639 23.37 -17.38 -8.97
N LYS A 640 22.99 -18.53 -8.41
CA LYS A 640 22.44 -19.66 -9.17
C LYS A 640 21.20 -19.24 -9.94
N ASN A 641 20.22 -18.61 -9.29
CA ASN A 641 18.99 -18.21 -9.95
C ASN A 641 19.24 -17.14 -11.03
N ALA A 642 20.14 -16.18 -10.78
CA ALA A 642 20.54 -15.19 -11.78
C ALA A 642 21.27 -15.84 -12.97
N LEU A 643 22.08 -16.88 -12.74
CA LEU A 643 22.74 -17.67 -13.79
C LEU A 643 21.73 -18.49 -14.58
N ASP A 644 20.77 -19.13 -13.93
CA ASP A 644 19.69 -19.88 -14.60
C ASP A 644 18.86 -18.94 -15.51
N MET A 645 18.57 -17.72 -15.06
CA MET A 645 17.90 -16.68 -15.87
C MET A 645 18.82 -16.06 -16.96
N ALA A 646 20.13 -16.03 -16.73
CA ALA A 646 21.11 -15.59 -17.74
C ALA A 646 21.30 -16.62 -18.86
N MET A 647 21.30 -17.91 -18.52
CA MET A 647 21.42 -19.04 -19.46
C MET A 647 20.12 -19.36 -20.19
N TYR A 648 18.99 -19.27 -19.48
CA TYR A 648 17.66 -19.58 -20.03
C TYR A 648 16.72 -18.38 -19.98
N PRO A 649 17.09 -17.22 -20.56
CA PRO A 649 16.22 -16.05 -20.61
C PRO A 649 14.99 -16.35 -21.45
N ARG A 650 13.82 -16.31 -20.81
CA ARG A 650 12.50 -16.35 -21.46
C ARG A 650 11.59 -15.34 -20.78
N ALA A 651 10.97 -14.40 -21.49
CA ALA A 651 11.25 -13.99 -22.86
C ALA A 651 10.94 -12.49 -23.02
N SER A 652 11.98 -11.64 -22.95
CA SER A 652 11.81 -10.19 -23.18
C SER A 652 11.56 -9.86 -24.66
N HIS A 653 11.95 -10.75 -25.59
CA HIS A 653 11.54 -10.69 -26.99
C HIS A 653 11.26 -12.08 -27.58
N MET A 654 10.26 -12.08 -28.48
CA MET A 654 9.74 -13.19 -29.29
C MET A 654 8.89 -14.26 -28.59
N LEU A 655 7.82 -14.64 -29.30
CA LEU A 655 6.93 -15.76 -28.99
C LEU A 655 7.74 -17.06 -28.86
N PRO A 656 7.31 -18.02 -28.01
CA PRO A 656 8.11 -19.21 -27.70
C PRO A 656 8.41 -20.06 -28.94
N ASP A 657 9.70 -20.42 -29.11
CA ASP A 657 10.23 -21.39 -30.08
C ASP A 657 9.82 -22.86 -29.80
N SER A 658 8.60 -23.04 -29.29
CA SER A 658 7.86 -24.30 -29.24
C SER A 658 6.43 -24.17 -29.79
N VAL A 659 6.01 -22.98 -30.24
CA VAL A 659 4.72 -22.71 -30.90
C VAL A 659 4.91 -22.30 -32.38
N THR A 660 6.00 -22.75 -33.02
CA THR A 660 6.20 -22.66 -34.48
C THR A 660 5.45 -23.75 -35.27
N ASN A 661 4.66 -24.60 -34.58
CA ASN A 661 3.87 -25.67 -35.20
C ASN A 661 2.34 -25.51 -35.04
N PHE A 662 1.77 -24.66 -35.89
CA PHE A 662 0.33 -24.51 -36.08
C PHE A 662 -0.34 -25.68 -36.84
N ALA A 663 0.26 -26.88 -36.94
CA ALA A 663 -0.38 -28.03 -37.62
C ALA A 663 -1.71 -28.43 -36.97
N HIS A 664 -1.88 -28.12 -35.68
CA HIS A 664 -3.16 -28.29 -34.98
C HIS A 664 -4.29 -27.42 -35.57
N ILE A 665 -3.98 -26.29 -36.21
CA ILE A 665 -4.93 -25.44 -36.98
C ILE A 665 -4.70 -25.48 -38.51
N GLY A 666 -3.78 -26.31 -38.99
CA GLY A 666 -3.51 -26.49 -40.42
C GLY A 666 -2.51 -25.49 -41.04
N MET A 667 -1.50 -25.04 -40.29
CA MET A 667 -0.41 -24.19 -40.80
C MET A 667 0.98 -24.63 -40.30
N TYR A 668 2.05 -24.16 -40.95
CA TYR A 668 3.43 -24.22 -40.44
C TYR A 668 4.23 -23.00 -40.90
N GLN A 669 5.38 -22.74 -40.26
CA GLN A 669 6.33 -21.72 -40.70
C GLN A 669 7.47 -22.34 -41.52
N THR A 670 7.87 -21.69 -42.60
CA THR A 670 9.10 -22.05 -43.33
C THR A 670 10.33 -21.54 -42.58
N VAL A 671 11.50 -22.08 -42.91
CA VAL A 671 12.81 -21.64 -42.37
C VAL A 671 13.09 -20.16 -42.67
N GLU A 672 12.42 -19.59 -43.67
CA GLU A 672 12.48 -18.16 -44.03
C GLU A 672 11.47 -17.28 -43.26
N GLY A 673 10.80 -17.83 -42.23
CA GLY A 673 9.83 -17.12 -41.40
C GLY A 673 8.45 -16.89 -42.04
N LYS A 674 8.18 -17.43 -43.24
CA LYS A 674 6.91 -17.27 -43.97
C LYS A 674 5.90 -18.32 -43.50
N TRP A 675 4.62 -17.93 -43.33
CA TRP A 675 3.56 -18.85 -42.90
C TRP A 675 2.85 -19.50 -44.08
N VAL A 676 2.68 -20.82 -44.04
CA VAL A 676 2.05 -21.64 -45.08
C VAL A 676 0.85 -22.40 -44.50
N ILE A 677 -0.29 -22.34 -45.19
CA ILE A 677 -1.51 -23.07 -44.83
C ILE A 677 -1.49 -24.44 -45.51
N THR A 678 -1.55 -25.52 -44.74
CA THR A 678 -1.63 -26.92 -45.20
C THR A 678 -3.04 -27.50 -45.15
N ASN A 679 -3.95 -26.92 -44.36
CA ASN A 679 -5.37 -27.26 -44.37
C ASN A 679 -6.24 -26.00 -44.23
N VAL A 680 -6.78 -25.55 -45.37
CA VAL A 680 -7.53 -24.28 -45.49
C VAL A 680 -8.82 -24.29 -44.69
N ASP A 681 -9.54 -25.41 -44.65
CA ASP A 681 -10.84 -25.49 -43.99
C ASP A 681 -10.69 -25.59 -42.46
N LYS A 682 -9.65 -26.29 -41.98
CA LYS A 682 -9.27 -26.30 -40.56
C LYS A 682 -8.85 -24.90 -40.09
N PHE A 683 -8.03 -24.20 -40.89
CA PHE A 683 -7.62 -22.83 -40.61
C PHE A 683 -8.81 -21.86 -40.52
N LYS A 684 -9.74 -21.91 -41.49
CA LYS A 684 -10.97 -21.09 -41.49
C LYS A 684 -11.88 -21.39 -40.29
N ALA A 685 -12.03 -22.66 -39.91
CA ALA A 685 -12.84 -23.05 -38.77
C ALA A 685 -12.29 -22.48 -37.45
N THR A 686 -10.96 -22.52 -37.25
CA THR A 686 -10.31 -21.84 -36.11
C THR A 686 -10.46 -20.32 -36.19
N GLN A 687 -10.22 -19.72 -37.36
CA GLN A 687 -10.30 -18.27 -37.56
C GLN A 687 -11.69 -17.70 -37.22
N ALA A 688 -12.75 -18.46 -37.53
CA ALA A 688 -14.13 -18.08 -37.21
C ALA A 688 -14.49 -18.13 -35.71
N LEU A 689 -13.70 -18.85 -34.90
CA LEU A 689 -13.89 -18.97 -33.44
C LEU A 689 -12.99 -18.03 -32.64
N PHE A 690 -11.74 -17.82 -33.09
CA PHE A 690 -10.69 -17.15 -32.30
C PHE A 690 -10.04 -15.93 -32.99
N GLY A 691 -10.44 -15.59 -34.21
CA GLY A 691 -9.86 -14.48 -34.98
C GLY A 691 -8.54 -14.81 -35.68
N LEU A 692 -7.76 -13.78 -36.01
CA LEU A 692 -6.51 -13.90 -36.78
C LEU A 692 -5.29 -13.99 -35.86
N ALA A 693 -4.75 -15.21 -35.71
CA ALA A 693 -3.51 -15.47 -34.97
C ALA A 693 -2.22 -14.95 -35.65
N VAL A 694 -2.30 -14.43 -36.89
CA VAL A 694 -1.15 -13.94 -37.68
C VAL A 694 -1.57 -12.68 -38.45
N PRO A 695 -0.74 -11.61 -38.51
CA PRO A 695 -1.01 -10.44 -39.34
C PRO A 695 -1.18 -10.79 -40.83
N VAL A 696 -2.25 -10.29 -41.46
CA VAL A 696 -2.62 -10.61 -42.85
C VAL A 696 -1.49 -10.34 -43.85
N THR A 697 -0.66 -9.32 -43.59
CA THR A 697 0.51 -8.95 -44.40
C THR A 697 1.65 -9.98 -44.41
N LYS A 698 1.59 -11.01 -43.54
CA LYS A 698 2.55 -12.13 -43.50
C LYS A 698 2.01 -13.44 -44.10
N LEU A 699 0.79 -13.43 -44.65
CA LEU A 699 0.19 -14.59 -45.32
C LEU A 699 0.52 -14.55 -46.83
N ILE A 700 0.95 -15.69 -47.38
CA ILE A 700 1.25 -15.85 -48.81
C ILE A 700 0.37 -16.98 -49.35
N PRO A 701 -0.35 -16.80 -50.48
CA PRO A 701 -1.11 -17.88 -51.10
C PRO A 701 -0.17 -18.99 -51.58
N ASN A 702 -0.51 -20.25 -51.27
CA ASN A 702 0.25 -21.40 -51.74
C ASN A 702 0.09 -21.56 -53.26
N THR A 703 1.12 -21.20 -54.01
CA THR A 703 1.13 -21.14 -55.48
C THR A 703 2.07 -22.16 -56.14
N THR A 704 2.68 -23.04 -55.35
CA THR A 704 3.61 -24.08 -55.82
C THR A 704 3.08 -25.48 -55.50
N ALA A 705 2.25 -25.99 -56.41
CA ALA A 705 2.07 -27.42 -56.60
C ALA A 705 2.75 -27.83 -57.91
N PHE A 706 4.08 -27.97 -57.88
CA PHE A 706 4.91 -28.71 -58.84
C PHE A 706 6.28 -29.01 -58.21
#